data_AF-A0A1E7Y2Q6-F1
#
_entry.id   AF-A0A1E7Y2Q6-F1
#
_cell.length_a   1.000
_cell.length_b   1.000
_cell.length_c   1.000
_cell.angle_alpha   90.00
_cell.angle_beta   90.00
_cell.angle_gamma   90.00
#
_symmetry.space_group_name_H-M   'P 1'
#
loop_
_entity.id
_entity.type
_entity.pdbx_description
1 polymer ?
#
loop_
_entity_poly.entity_id
_entity_poly.type
_entity_poly.pdbx_seq_one_letter_code
_entity_poly.pdbx_strand_id
1 'polypeptide(L)'
;MGAPEKHKRIKKNNDGSYTVNVDVKGAASSTTVTTTQPIDFTLVLDVSGSMDGPMGSTDRTKRLDALKTAVDNFLDGAANANKGAQSGSEPVRVGLVKFSGKESNNVGNDMYRSGGYQYNYSQIVSKLTADMSGLKTKVNELKAAGSTRADNGFKRAVKVMENARTDAKKVVIFFADGTPSSVSDFDASVANGAVTAAKTLKNQGDMVYSIGIFASADPSSLSSKENQFMHAVSSNFPKAIAYNNCGDGDKDAGYYKAAKNASELNAIFDEIQKSETTTSAYTKVTMEDTLSGYVELADSNYKVVAKDASGKVVSLTKNVDYTLTYDENAKKFTVRFLKALAHNVTYTLEYNVKPTQNAYNDYASNLNTGKDGYAGVKGDADTDLDGNTTSSNQPGFHSNDSACLSYTADGVDHACGGNPYPHPVIQVVSSTLHIEKQWSGDGDRPESITVDIKQGNDTYKTVTLKRDDSGKWSTDVIIPAGAQKTYTVTEVEPDSHLWKASYQHKVGDGNLADGNAVTVPESTASQEATVIITNTLKQTMLTHAIGVQKELKGRDWKDSDEFTFKLKADDSNPDAPMPASCKNQSACTVTVKRDSSDDHVAYFGDITYDAGEAEYTYLVTENAGNASAMYYSQAEYRVVVSVMKDGTSGEWRAVVESVTQLKTDYGAAGSNWDETQPMLFTNQYISASSLPLTGRMGAERWWQIAAGGVGVLALLAVAAADQWRRKKRLS
;
A
#
# COMPACT_ATOMS: atom_id res chain seq x y z
N MET A 1 -11.50 30.66 -24.11
CA MET A 1 -11.49 29.26 -23.63
C MET A 1 -10.97 29.23 -22.20
N GLY A 2 -11.64 28.52 -21.29
CA GLY A 2 -11.13 28.25 -19.95
C GLY A 2 -10.05 27.15 -19.96
N ALA A 3 -9.49 26.85 -18.79
CA ALA A 3 -8.59 25.71 -18.66
C ALA A 3 -9.31 24.40 -19.06
N PRO A 4 -8.61 23.46 -19.72
CA PRO A 4 -9.20 22.15 -20.05
C PRO A 4 -9.59 21.42 -18.77
N GLU A 5 -10.74 20.76 -18.82
CA GLU A 5 -11.14 19.78 -17.80
C GLU A 5 -10.10 18.64 -17.82
N LYS A 6 -9.56 18.33 -16.64
CA LYS A 6 -8.45 17.39 -16.49
C LYS A 6 -8.52 16.73 -15.12
N HIS A 7 -8.12 15.46 -15.04
CA HIS A 7 -8.15 14.69 -13.80
C HIS A 7 -6.91 13.81 -13.70
N LYS A 8 -6.51 13.49 -12.48
CA LYS A 8 -5.58 12.39 -12.22
C LYS A 8 -6.18 11.52 -11.12
N ARG A 9 -6.52 10.28 -11.48
CA ARG A 9 -7.29 9.39 -10.61
C ARG A 9 -6.61 8.03 -10.49
N ILE A 10 -6.84 7.37 -9.36
CA ILE A 10 -6.22 6.09 -9.02
C ILE A 10 -7.27 5.09 -8.51
N LYS A 11 -7.00 3.80 -8.69
CA LYS A 11 -7.76 2.69 -8.09
C LYS A 11 -6.82 1.60 -7.60
N LYS A 12 -7.09 1.07 -6.41
CA LYS A 12 -6.37 -0.09 -5.88
C LYS A 12 -6.83 -1.39 -6.54
N ASN A 13 -5.88 -2.23 -6.92
CA ASN A 13 -6.11 -3.55 -7.51
C ASN A 13 -5.95 -4.66 -6.45
N ASN A 14 -6.47 -5.85 -6.75
CA ASN A 14 -6.47 -6.99 -5.83
C ASN A 14 -5.07 -7.57 -5.57
N ASP A 15 -4.12 -7.35 -6.47
CA ASP A 15 -2.73 -7.80 -6.37
C ASP A 15 -1.82 -6.83 -5.60
N GLY A 16 -2.39 -5.73 -5.07
CA GLY A 16 -1.64 -4.68 -4.37
C GLY A 16 -1.04 -3.60 -5.28
N SER A 17 -1.20 -3.72 -6.61
CA SER A 17 -0.92 -2.62 -7.54
C SER A 17 -2.06 -1.60 -7.54
N TYR A 18 -1.87 -0.51 -8.29
CA TYR A 18 -2.83 0.55 -8.48
C TYR A 18 -2.90 0.94 -9.96
N THR A 19 -4.10 1.09 -10.50
CA THR A 19 -4.33 1.65 -11.84
C THR A 19 -4.45 3.17 -11.75
N VAL A 20 -3.72 3.88 -12.58
CA VAL A 20 -3.67 5.34 -12.64
C VAL A 20 -4.11 5.83 -14.01
N ASN A 21 -5.02 6.81 -14.02
CA ASN A 21 -5.45 7.54 -15.21
C ASN A 21 -5.09 9.02 -15.09
N VAL A 22 -4.43 9.56 -16.11
CA VAL A 22 -4.17 11.00 -16.26
C VAL A 22 -4.93 11.49 -17.49
N ASP A 23 -5.93 12.33 -17.28
CA ASP A 23 -6.92 12.71 -18.29
C ASP A 23 -6.80 14.17 -18.70
N VAL A 24 -7.08 14.46 -19.97
CA VAL A 24 -7.37 15.82 -20.45
C VAL A 24 -8.52 15.76 -21.46
N LYS A 25 -9.48 16.69 -21.33
CA LYS A 25 -10.64 16.75 -22.21
C LYS A 25 -10.54 17.92 -23.19
N GLY A 26 -10.94 17.65 -24.43
CA GLY A 26 -11.15 18.67 -25.45
C GLY A 26 -12.24 19.66 -25.05
N ALA A 27 -12.23 20.85 -25.64
CA ALA A 27 -13.10 21.94 -25.24
C ALA A 27 -14.60 21.63 -25.42
N ALA A 28 -15.39 21.98 -24.41
CA ALA A 28 -16.84 21.76 -24.38
C ALA A 28 -17.65 22.85 -25.12
N SER A 29 -17.08 24.04 -25.37
CA SER A 29 -17.76 25.15 -26.04
C SER A 29 -16.90 25.83 -27.11
N SER A 30 -17.56 26.22 -28.20
CA SER A 30 -16.98 26.84 -29.39
C SER A 30 -16.77 28.35 -29.22
N THR A 31 -15.85 28.81 -28.38
CA THR A 31 -15.43 30.22 -28.47
C THR A 31 -14.52 30.41 -29.68
N THR A 32 -15.14 30.81 -30.78
CA THR A 32 -14.64 31.56 -31.95
C THR A 32 -13.15 31.42 -32.28
N VAL A 33 -12.83 30.41 -33.08
CA VAL A 33 -11.77 30.48 -34.09
C VAL A 33 -12.37 29.99 -35.39
N THR A 34 -12.32 30.83 -36.43
CA THR A 34 -12.78 30.50 -37.78
C THR A 34 -11.85 29.47 -38.41
N THR A 35 -12.42 28.50 -39.13
CA THR A 35 -11.65 27.54 -39.92
C THR A 35 -10.75 28.29 -40.91
N THR A 36 -9.50 27.84 -41.08
CA THR A 36 -8.63 28.35 -42.16
C THR A 36 -9.06 27.83 -43.53
N GLN A 37 -9.87 26.77 -43.59
CA GLN A 37 -10.51 26.30 -44.81
C GLN A 37 -11.76 27.15 -45.11
N PRO A 38 -11.93 27.68 -46.34
CA PRO A 38 -13.17 28.35 -46.74
C PRO A 38 -14.36 27.39 -46.65
N ILE A 39 -15.57 27.90 -46.42
CA ILE A 39 -16.77 27.06 -46.32
C ILE A 39 -17.95 27.64 -47.11
N ASP A 40 -18.63 26.75 -47.84
CA ASP A 40 -19.82 27.05 -48.62
C ASP A 40 -21.01 26.22 -48.12
N PHE A 41 -22.05 26.91 -47.64
CA PHE A 41 -23.31 26.29 -47.27
C PHE A 41 -24.35 26.44 -48.38
N THR A 42 -25.21 25.44 -48.54
CA THR A 42 -26.48 25.58 -49.27
C THR A 42 -27.64 25.17 -48.37
N LEU A 43 -28.52 26.11 -48.06
CA LEU A 43 -29.76 25.86 -47.33
C LEU A 43 -30.86 25.47 -48.33
N VAL A 44 -31.46 24.29 -48.13
CA VAL A 44 -32.53 23.74 -48.98
C VAL A 44 -33.79 23.65 -48.14
N LEU A 45 -34.64 24.66 -48.27
CA LEU A 45 -35.71 24.95 -47.33
C LEU A 45 -37.09 24.61 -47.90
N ASP A 46 -37.83 23.77 -47.17
CA ASP A 46 -39.22 23.49 -47.47
C ASP A 46 -40.09 24.74 -47.24
N VAL A 47 -40.87 25.11 -48.24
CA VAL A 47 -41.88 26.19 -48.18
C VAL A 47 -43.25 25.70 -48.67
N SER A 48 -43.49 24.39 -48.54
CA SER A 48 -44.78 23.75 -48.82
C SER A 48 -45.90 24.31 -47.93
N GLY A 49 -47.15 23.98 -48.26
CA GLY A 49 -48.31 24.48 -47.53
C GLY A 49 -48.37 24.01 -46.08
N SER A 50 -47.81 22.82 -45.76
CA SER A 50 -47.75 22.30 -44.39
C SER A 50 -46.93 23.19 -43.44
N MET A 51 -46.01 23.99 -44.00
CA MET A 51 -45.18 24.93 -43.25
C MET A 51 -45.98 26.09 -42.63
N ASP A 52 -47.23 26.32 -43.04
CA ASP A 52 -48.14 27.28 -42.38
C ASP A 52 -48.80 26.71 -41.11
N GLY A 53 -48.58 25.43 -40.82
CA GLY A 53 -49.04 24.74 -39.61
C GLY A 53 -48.13 24.99 -38.40
N PRO A 54 -48.59 24.63 -37.18
CA PRO A 54 -47.80 24.76 -35.96
C PRO A 54 -46.70 23.69 -35.85
N MET A 55 -45.62 24.00 -35.13
CA MET A 55 -44.53 23.06 -34.81
C MET A 55 -45.05 21.78 -34.12
N GLY A 56 -46.02 21.90 -33.21
CA GLY A 56 -46.63 20.77 -32.54
C GLY A 56 -47.92 21.12 -31.79
N SER A 57 -48.37 20.19 -30.94
CA SER A 57 -49.52 20.43 -30.05
C SER A 57 -49.20 21.41 -28.92
N THR A 58 -47.95 21.42 -28.45
CA THR A 58 -47.46 22.25 -27.35
C THR A 58 -46.81 23.55 -27.82
N ASP A 59 -46.16 23.55 -28.98
CA ASP A 59 -45.60 24.74 -29.61
C ASP A 59 -46.44 25.15 -30.83
N ARG A 60 -47.15 26.28 -30.68
CA ARG A 60 -48.07 26.81 -31.69
C ARG A 60 -47.40 27.74 -32.70
N THR A 61 -46.08 27.95 -32.61
CA THR A 61 -45.32 28.72 -33.59
C THR A 61 -45.48 28.08 -34.97
N LYS A 62 -45.76 28.89 -36.00
CA LYS A 62 -45.81 28.37 -37.37
C LYS A 62 -44.43 27.83 -37.76
N ARG A 63 -44.39 26.68 -38.43
CA ARG A 63 -43.14 26.02 -38.81
C ARG A 63 -42.25 26.90 -39.68
N LEU A 64 -42.85 27.65 -40.62
CA LEU A 64 -42.12 28.60 -41.44
C LEU A 64 -41.52 29.74 -40.61
N ASP A 65 -42.22 30.25 -39.60
CA ASP A 65 -41.71 31.32 -38.75
C ASP A 65 -40.56 30.79 -37.87
N ALA A 66 -40.70 29.59 -37.30
CA ALA A 66 -39.63 28.91 -36.57
C ALA A 66 -38.39 28.68 -37.46
N LEU A 67 -38.59 28.23 -38.70
CA LEU A 67 -37.52 28.06 -39.68
C LEU A 67 -36.83 29.40 -40.00
N LYS A 68 -37.60 30.47 -40.26
CA LYS A 68 -37.04 31.80 -40.53
C LYS A 68 -36.17 32.27 -39.37
N THR A 69 -36.63 32.12 -38.13
CA THR A 69 -35.84 32.47 -36.94
C THR A 69 -34.56 31.62 -36.84
N ALA A 70 -34.64 30.31 -37.05
CA ALA A 70 -33.47 29.44 -36.98
C ALA A 70 -32.44 29.76 -38.08
N VAL A 71 -32.90 30.04 -39.29
CA VAL A 71 -32.03 30.43 -40.42
C VAL A 71 -31.45 31.84 -40.21
N ASP A 72 -32.23 32.80 -39.69
CA ASP A 72 -31.72 34.14 -39.38
C ASP A 72 -30.58 34.06 -38.34
N ASN A 73 -30.74 33.23 -37.30
CA ASN A 73 -29.70 32.99 -36.30
C ASN A 73 -28.47 32.26 -36.89
N PHE A 74 -28.69 31.29 -37.79
CA PHE A 74 -27.61 30.64 -38.54
C PHE A 74 -26.80 31.66 -39.36
N LEU A 75 -27.49 32.57 -40.06
CA LEU A 75 -26.87 33.62 -40.87
C LEU A 75 -26.12 34.64 -40.00
N ASP A 76 -26.64 34.97 -38.81
CA ASP A 76 -25.93 35.81 -37.84
C ASP A 76 -24.65 35.12 -37.33
N GLY A 77 -24.71 33.82 -37.07
CA GLY A 77 -23.54 33.00 -36.74
C GLY A 77 -22.48 33.03 -37.85
N ALA A 78 -22.89 32.84 -39.10
CA ALA A 78 -22.01 32.93 -40.26
C ALA A 78 -21.41 34.34 -40.46
N ALA A 79 -22.20 35.40 -40.26
CA ALA A 79 -21.72 36.78 -40.33
C ALA A 79 -20.70 37.08 -39.23
N ASN A 80 -20.92 36.56 -38.02
CA ASN A 80 -19.97 36.71 -36.92
C ASN A 80 -18.68 35.93 -37.15
N ALA A 81 -18.76 34.71 -37.71
CA ALA A 81 -17.59 33.94 -38.14
C ALA A 81 -16.74 34.73 -39.16
N ASN A 82 -17.38 35.43 -40.10
CA ASN A 82 -16.70 36.29 -41.08
C ASN A 82 -16.00 37.49 -40.44
N LYS A 83 -16.54 38.08 -39.36
CA LYS A 83 -15.91 39.20 -38.63
C LYS A 83 -14.71 38.74 -37.78
N GLY A 84 -14.75 37.52 -37.26
CA GLY A 84 -13.72 36.95 -36.39
C GLY A 84 -12.55 36.29 -37.12
N ALA A 85 -12.61 36.19 -38.45
CA ALA A 85 -11.59 35.54 -39.25
C ALA A 85 -10.31 36.40 -39.36
N GLN A 86 -9.14 35.75 -39.38
CA GLN A 86 -7.87 36.45 -39.57
C GLN A 86 -7.76 37.07 -40.96
N SER A 87 -7.03 38.18 -41.07
CA SER A 87 -6.77 38.87 -42.34
C SER A 87 -6.24 37.89 -43.40
N GLY A 88 -6.95 37.78 -44.53
CA GLY A 88 -6.65 36.81 -45.59
C GLY A 88 -7.49 35.53 -45.59
N SER A 89 -8.36 35.34 -44.59
CA SER A 89 -9.32 34.23 -44.59
C SER A 89 -10.52 34.54 -45.49
N GLU A 90 -10.88 33.59 -46.34
CA GLU A 90 -12.03 33.69 -47.22
C GLU A 90 -13.36 33.57 -46.45
N PRO A 91 -14.37 34.41 -46.72
CA PRO A 91 -15.61 34.42 -45.96
C PRO A 91 -16.44 33.14 -46.17
N VAL A 92 -17.23 32.78 -45.17
CA VAL A 92 -18.37 31.86 -45.27
C VAL A 92 -19.32 32.38 -46.35
N ARG A 93 -19.71 31.52 -47.28
CA ARG A 93 -20.74 31.82 -48.28
C ARG A 93 -21.95 30.92 -48.08
N VAL A 94 -23.14 31.47 -48.24
CA VAL A 94 -24.40 30.73 -48.11
C VAL A 94 -25.23 30.90 -49.37
N GLY A 95 -25.73 29.79 -49.90
CA GLY A 95 -26.71 29.72 -50.97
C GLY A 95 -28.07 29.34 -50.38
N LEU A 96 -29.14 29.81 -51.01
CA LEU A 96 -30.51 29.61 -50.53
C LEU A 96 -31.38 29.04 -51.64
N VAL A 97 -31.95 27.88 -51.38
CA VAL A 97 -32.92 27.19 -52.22
C VAL A 97 -34.21 27.06 -51.43
N LYS A 98 -35.34 27.42 -52.05
CA LYS A 98 -36.66 27.07 -51.54
C LYS A 98 -37.26 25.97 -52.40
N PHE A 99 -38.01 25.05 -51.82
CA PHE A 99 -38.73 24.04 -52.57
C PHE A 99 -40.17 23.88 -52.12
N SER A 100 -41.04 23.63 -53.09
CA SER A 100 -42.42 23.23 -52.86
C SER A 100 -43.01 22.59 -54.12
N GLY A 101 -43.46 23.37 -55.10
CA GLY A 101 -44.16 22.88 -56.29
C GLY A 101 -43.25 22.74 -57.51
N LYS A 102 -43.76 23.19 -58.67
CA LYS A 102 -43.06 23.15 -59.97
C LYS A 102 -41.65 23.74 -59.89
N GLU A 103 -40.76 23.26 -60.74
CA GLU A 103 -39.39 23.77 -60.85
C GLU A 103 -39.35 25.10 -61.62
N SER A 104 -38.48 26.02 -61.18
CA SER A 104 -38.13 27.23 -61.91
C SER A 104 -36.60 27.34 -62.06
N ASN A 105 -36.16 27.80 -63.23
CA ASN A 105 -34.75 28.08 -63.50
C ASN A 105 -34.35 29.53 -63.15
N ASN A 106 -35.32 30.37 -62.78
CA ASN A 106 -35.04 31.74 -62.37
C ASN A 106 -34.47 31.77 -60.95
N VAL A 107 -33.63 32.78 -60.69
CA VAL A 107 -33.19 33.10 -59.32
C VAL A 107 -34.16 34.12 -58.73
N GLY A 108 -34.84 33.80 -57.63
CA GLY A 108 -35.81 34.71 -57.01
C GLY A 108 -36.75 34.04 -56.01
N ASN A 109 -37.89 34.69 -55.72
CA ASN A 109 -38.94 34.19 -54.80
C ASN A 109 -40.32 34.05 -55.49
N ASP A 110 -40.33 33.79 -56.80
CA ASP A 110 -41.52 33.57 -57.63
C ASP A 110 -42.50 32.49 -57.12
N MET A 111 -43.77 32.73 -57.47
CA MET A 111 -44.92 31.82 -57.30
C MET A 111 -45.66 31.68 -58.64
N TYR A 112 -46.42 30.59 -58.81
CA TYR A 112 -47.32 30.38 -59.94
C TYR A 112 -48.76 30.20 -59.49
N ARG A 113 -49.70 30.48 -60.40
CA ARG A 113 -51.12 30.21 -60.19
C ARG A 113 -51.53 28.89 -60.83
N SER A 114 -52.32 28.09 -60.12
CA SER A 114 -52.97 26.90 -60.65
C SER A 114 -54.24 26.63 -59.87
N GLY A 115 -55.35 26.27 -60.54
CA GLY A 115 -56.61 25.96 -59.87
C GLY A 115 -57.16 27.09 -58.97
N GLY A 116 -56.85 28.35 -59.26
CA GLY A 116 -57.26 29.50 -58.44
C GLY A 116 -56.35 29.81 -57.24
N TYR A 117 -55.41 28.93 -56.91
CA TYR A 117 -54.46 29.10 -55.80
C TYR A 117 -53.08 29.54 -56.28
N GLN A 118 -52.30 30.14 -55.38
CA GLN A 118 -50.89 30.45 -55.59
C GLN A 118 -49.99 29.40 -54.95
N TYR A 119 -48.96 28.98 -55.66
CA TYR A 119 -48.03 27.95 -55.24
C TYR A 119 -46.58 28.41 -55.43
N ASN A 120 -45.69 27.96 -54.57
CA ASN A 120 -44.27 28.25 -54.73
C ASN A 120 -43.65 27.42 -55.85
N TYR A 121 -42.80 28.06 -56.65
CA TYR A 121 -41.79 27.33 -57.40
C TYR A 121 -40.71 26.78 -56.46
N SER A 122 -40.17 25.61 -56.81
CA SER A 122 -38.90 25.09 -56.31
C SER A 122 -37.76 25.72 -57.10
N GLN A 123 -36.94 26.54 -56.44
CA GLN A 123 -35.98 27.42 -57.12
C GLN A 123 -34.86 27.91 -56.22
N ILE A 124 -33.79 28.40 -56.86
CA ILE A 124 -32.71 29.11 -56.19
C ILE A 124 -33.21 30.50 -55.83
N VAL A 125 -33.20 30.86 -54.55
CA VAL A 125 -33.55 32.19 -54.06
C VAL A 125 -32.32 33.10 -54.02
N SER A 126 -31.17 32.49 -53.72
CA SER A 126 -29.87 33.17 -53.80
C SER A 126 -28.78 32.19 -54.18
N LYS A 127 -27.90 32.60 -55.09
CA LYS A 127 -26.61 31.94 -55.31
C LYS A 127 -25.73 32.09 -54.06
N LEU A 128 -24.65 31.33 -53.98
CA LEU A 128 -23.63 31.46 -52.93
C LEU A 128 -23.17 32.92 -52.81
N THR A 129 -23.33 33.49 -51.62
CA THR A 129 -22.94 34.88 -51.31
C THR A 129 -22.46 35.00 -49.88
N ALA A 130 -21.61 35.99 -49.60
CA ALA A 130 -21.22 36.37 -48.24
C ALA A 130 -22.15 37.45 -47.62
N ASP A 131 -23.13 37.94 -48.38
CA ASP A 131 -24.11 38.94 -47.92
C ASP A 131 -25.22 38.28 -47.07
N MET A 132 -24.92 38.09 -45.78
CA MET A 132 -25.86 37.48 -44.83
C MET A 132 -27.09 38.35 -44.59
N SER A 133 -26.94 39.67 -44.57
CA SER A 133 -28.06 40.61 -44.41
C SER A 133 -29.06 40.51 -45.56
N GLY A 134 -28.57 40.47 -46.81
CA GLY A 134 -29.42 40.27 -47.98
C GLY A 134 -30.11 38.89 -47.99
N LEU A 135 -29.45 37.85 -47.48
CA LEU A 135 -30.07 36.53 -47.29
C LEU A 135 -31.18 36.56 -46.24
N LYS A 136 -31.00 37.23 -45.10
CA LYS A 136 -32.04 37.39 -44.07
C LYS A 136 -33.29 38.07 -44.64
N THR A 137 -33.13 39.11 -45.47
CA THR A 137 -34.27 39.74 -46.16
C THR A 137 -35.02 38.73 -47.03
N LYS A 138 -34.29 37.94 -47.84
CA LYS A 138 -34.90 36.92 -48.71
C LYS A 138 -35.59 35.79 -47.94
N VAL A 139 -35.01 35.35 -46.82
CA VAL A 139 -35.60 34.33 -45.94
C VAL A 139 -36.92 34.82 -45.34
N ASN A 140 -36.95 36.07 -44.89
CA ASN A 140 -38.14 36.67 -44.30
C ASN A 140 -39.31 36.84 -45.29
N GLU A 141 -39.02 36.97 -46.59
CA GLU A 141 -40.02 37.03 -47.67
C GLU A 141 -40.62 35.68 -48.06
N LEU A 142 -40.09 34.55 -47.57
CA LEU A 142 -40.63 33.23 -47.89
C LEU A 142 -42.06 33.06 -47.38
N LYS A 143 -42.88 32.34 -48.15
CA LYS A 143 -44.29 32.04 -47.83
C LYS A 143 -44.57 30.56 -47.99
N ALA A 144 -45.41 30.00 -47.13
CA ALA A 144 -45.83 28.60 -47.20
C ALA A 144 -46.93 28.42 -48.25
N ALA A 145 -46.69 27.63 -49.30
CA ALA A 145 -47.71 27.25 -50.29
C ALA A 145 -47.20 26.19 -51.27
N GLY A 146 -47.97 25.10 -51.41
CA GLY A 146 -47.75 24.03 -52.40
C GLY A 146 -47.39 22.68 -51.80
N SER A 147 -46.98 21.73 -52.64
CA SER A 147 -46.57 20.38 -52.24
C SER A 147 -45.11 20.33 -51.78
N THR A 148 -44.58 19.15 -51.49
CA THR A 148 -43.22 18.93 -50.95
C THR A 148 -42.32 18.27 -52.01
N ARG A 149 -42.01 18.97 -53.11
CA ARG A 149 -41.13 18.50 -54.19
C ARG A 149 -39.65 18.56 -53.81
N ALA A 150 -39.27 17.74 -52.83
CA ALA A 150 -37.90 17.62 -52.34
C ALA A 150 -36.90 17.26 -53.47
N ASP A 151 -37.34 16.52 -54.49
CA ASP A 151 -36.53 16.22 -55.68
C ASP A 151 -36.06 17.48 -56.38
N ASN A 152 -36.98 18.43 -56.60
CA ASN A 152 -36.67 19.70 -57.22
C ASN A 152 -35.80 20.57 -56.30
N GLY A 153 -36.02 20.51 -54.98
CA GLY A 153 -35.15 21.15 -53.99
C GLY A 153 -33.68 20.71 -54.12
N PHE A 154 -33.43 19.40 -54.08
CA PHE A 154 -32.07 18.89 -54.26
C PHE A 154 -31.49 19.14 -55.65
N LYS A 155 -32.29 19.06 -56.73
CA LYS A 155 -31.81 19.46 -58.08
C LYS A 155 -31.31 20.91 -58.10
N ARG A 156 -32.02 21.83 -57.45
CA ARG A 156 -31.58 23.23 -57.33
C ARG A 156 -30.36 23.36 -56.42
N ALA A 157 -30.25 22.56 -55.37
CA ALA A 157 -29.08 22.53 -54.49
C ALA A 157 -27.80 22.11 -55.24
N VAL A 158 -27.89 21.07 -56.08
CA VAL A 158 -26.79 20.67 -57.00
C VAL A 158 -26.35 21.86 -57.86
N LYS A 159 -27.30 22.63 -58.42
CA LYS A 159 -26.99 23.82 -59.22
C LYS A 159 -26.32 24.96 -58.43
N VAL A 160 -26.65 25.11 -57.15
CA VAL A 160 -25.93 26.06 -56.28
C VAL A 160 -24.50 25.57 -56.04
N MET A 161 -24.32 24.29 -55.71
CA MET A 161 -23.01 23.71 -55.39
C MET A 161 -22.07 23.53 -56.60
N GLU A 162 -22.58 23.54 -57.83
CA GLU A 162 -21.76 23.64 -59.06
C GLU A 162 -20.85 24.90 -59.06
N ASN A 163 -21.20 25.93 -58.30
CA ASN A 163 -20.42 27.17 -58.16
C ASN A 163 -19.68 27.28 -56.80
N ALA A 164 -19.66 26.20 -56.01
CA ALA A 164 -18.90 26.14 -54.77
C ALA A 164 -17.39 26.19 -55.05
N ARG A 165 -16.64 26.79 -54.13
CA ARG A 165 -15.17 26.84 -54.14
C ARG A 165 -14.61 25.42 -54.10
N THR A 166 -13.59 25.15 -54.88
CA THR A 166 -12.98 23.81 -54.97
C THR A 166 -12.19 23.44 -53.73
N ASP A 167 -11.61 24.43 -53.05
CA ASP A 167 -10.86 24.31 -51.80
C ASP A 167 -11.73 24.45 -50.54
N ALA A 168 -13.00 24.81 -50.71
CA ALA A 168 -13.93 24.98 -49.60
C ALA A 168 -14.49 23.65 -49.10
N LYS A 169 -14.78 23.61 -47.79
CA LYS A 169 -15.70 22.65 -47.21
C LYS A 169 -17.11 22.95 -47.72
N LYS A 170 -17.83 21.93 -48.20
CA LYS A 170 -19.15 22.09 -48.83
C LYS A 170 -20.21 21.38 -48.00
N VAL A 171 -21.21 22.15 -47.56
CA VAL A 171 -22.25 21.66 -46.64
C VAL A 171 -23.63 22.01 -47.18
N VAL A 172 -24.49 21.01 -47.31
CA VAL A 172 -25.90 21.18 -47.70
C VAL A 172 -26.76 20.88 -46.49
N ILE A 173 -27.65 21.81 -46.14
CA ILE A 173 -28.61 21.63 -45.04
C ILE A 173 -30.00 21.54 -45.65
N PHE A 174 -30.56 20.34 -45.68
CA PHE A 174 -31.91 20.06 -46.14
C PHE A 174 -32.88 20.09 -44.96
N PHE A 175 -33.94 20.88 -45.07
CA PHE A 175 -34.96 20.99 -44.04
C PHE A 175 -36.34 20.64 -44.62
N ALA A 176 -37.10 19.80 -43.92
CA ALA A 176 -38.47 19.42 -44.31
C ALA A 176 -39.38 19.19 -43.09
N ASP A 177 -40.65 19.54 -43.22
CA ASP A 177 -41.66 19.35 -42.17
C ASP A 177 -42.61 18.17 -42.39
N GLY A 178 -42.36 17.40 -43.43
CA GLY A 178 -43.28 16.39 -43.88
C GLY A 178 -42.73 15.49 -44.96
N THR A 179 -43.68 14.87 -45.65
CA THR A 179 -43.44 13.76 -46.55
C THR A 179 -43.16 14.26 -47.98
N PRO A 180 -42.11 13.77 -48.67
CA PRO A 180 -41.89 14.08 -50.08
C PRO A 180 -43.13 13.71 -50.92
N SER A 181 -43.70 14.70 -51.61
CA SER A 181 -45.02 14.58 -52.22
C SER A 181 -45.15 15.39 -53.51
N SER A 182 -45.95 14.89 -54.45
CA SER A 182 -46.41 15.66 -55.62
C SER A 182 -47.69 16.45 -55.32
N VAL A 183 -48.56 15.91 -54.46
CA VAL A 183 -49.84 16.51 -54.06
C VAL A 183 -50.02 16.52 -52.54
N SER A 184 -50.11 15.35 -51.90
CA SER A 184 -50.29 15.22 -50.43
C SER A 184 -49.57 14.02 -49.81
N ASP A 185 -49.64 12.86 -50.46
CA ASP A 185 -49.15 11.59 -49.90
C ASP A 185 -47.68 11.33 -50.25
N PHE A 186 -47.07 10.34 -49.58
CA PHE A 186 -45.72 9.87 -49.88
C PHE A 186 -45.57 9.45 -51.34
N ASP A 187 -44.77 10.21 -52.08
CA ASP A 187 -44.45 9.95 -53.47
C ASP A 187 -43.02 9.38 -53.55
N ALA A 188 -42.93 8.07 -53.78
CA ALA A 188 -41.65 7.37 -53.90
C ALA A 188 -40.79 7.90 -55.05
N SER A 189 -41.39 8.42 -56.14
CA SER A 189 -40.63 9.01 -57.23
C SER A 189 -39.99 10.33 -56.81
N VAL A 190 -40.68 11.13 -56.00
CA VAL A 190 -40.13 12.37 -55.44
C VAL A 190 -39.01 12.05 -54.44
N ALA A 191 -39.25 11.10 -53.53
CA ALA A 191 -38.25 10.69 -52.54
C ALA A 191 -36.97 10.16 -53.22
N ASN A 192 -37.10 9.26 -54.20
CA ASN A 192 -35.96 8.69 -54.93
C ASN A 192 -35.26 9.72 -55.84
N GLY A 193 -36.00 10.67 -56.42
CA GLY A 193 -35.42 11.79 -57.16
C GLY A 193 -34.53 12.67 -56.28
N ALA A 194 -34.99 12.97 -55.06
CA ALA A 194 -34.19 13.67 -54.07
C ALA A 194 -32.96 12.87 -53.62
N VAL A 195 -33.09 11.57 -53.33
CA VAL A 195 -31.95 10.70 -52.98
C VAL A 195 -30.92 10.65 -54.12
N THR A 196 -31.37 10.58 -55.37
CA THR A 196 -30.47 10.59 -56.55
C THR A 196 -29.68 11.89 -56.64
N ALA A 197 -30.34 13.04 -56.45
CA ALA A 197 -29.66 14.33 -56.48
C ALA A 197 -28.74 14.54 -55.25
N ALA A 198 -29.15 14.08 -54.07
CA ALA A 198 -28.31 14.08 -52.87
C ALA A 198 -27.07 13.19 -53.05
N LYS A 199 -27.21 12.03 -53.71
CA LYS A 199 -26.08 11.16 -54.07
C LYS A 199 -25.07 11.88 -54.96
N THR A 200 -25.51 12.72 -55.90
CA THR A 200 -24.60 13.53 -56.72
C THR A 200 -23.73 14.46 -55.87
N LEU A 201 -24.33 15.14 -54.89
CA LEU A 201 -23.61 16.01 -53.93
C LEU A 201 -22.61 15.17 -53.10
N LYS A 202 -23.07 14.06 -52.51
CA LYS A 202 -22.25 13.20 -51.65
C LYS A 202 -21.07 12.57 -52.40
N ASN A 203 -21.28 12.17 -53.66
CA ASN A 203 -20.21 11.65 -54.53
C ASN A 203 -19.13 12.70 -54.86
N GLN A 204 -19.46 13.99 -54.79
CA GLN A 204 -18.51 15.10 -54.98
C GLN A 204 -17.76 15.45 -53.68
N GLY A 205 -18.07 14.77 -52.57
CA GLY A 205 -17.49 15.04 -51.26
C GLY A 205 -18.29 16.04 -50.41
N ASP A 206 -19.47 16.47 -50.86
CA ASP A 206 -20.31 17.40 -50.10
C ASP A 206 -20.97 16.69 -48.92
N MET A 207 -21.04 17.36 -47.77
CA MET A 207 -21.77 16.86 -46.61
C MET A 207 -23.23 17.29 -46.69
N VAL A 208 -24.16 16.36 -46.46
CA VAL A 208 -25.59 16.64 -46.47
C VAL A 208 -26.17 16.38 -45.08
N TYR A 209 -26.57 17.45 -44.40
CA TYR A 209 -27.41 17.40 -43.22
C TYR A 209 -28.88 17.39 -43.63
N SER A 210 -29.70 16.63 -42.90
CA SER A 210 -31.14 16.65 -43.04
C SER A 210 -31.80 16.93 -41.69
N ILE A 211 -32.81 17.79 -41.69
CA ILE A 211 -33.53 18.22 -40.48
C ILE A 211 -35.03 17.97 -40.70
N GLY A 212 -35.61 17.12 -39.86
CA GLY A 212 -37.04 16.77 -39.93
C GLY A 212 -37.82 17.33 -38.74
N ILE A 213 -38.99 17.91 -38.99
CA ILE A 213 -39.90 18.37 -37.92
C ILE A 213 -41.31 17.76 -38.02
N PHE A 214 -41.45 16.65 -38.76
CA PHE A 214 -42.70 15.90 -38.87
C PHE A 214 -42.96 15.05 -37.61
N ALA A 215 -44.21 14.66 -37.40
CA ALA A 215 -44.65 14.01 -36.15
C ALA A 215 -43.88 12.72 -35.77
N SER A 216 -43.42 11.96 -36.77
CA SER A 216 -42.66 10.72 -36.59
C SER A 216 -41.14 10.91 -36.77
N ALA A 217 -40.64 12.14 -36.84
CA ALA A 217 -39.22 12.43 -37.04
C ALA A 217 -38.39 11.88 -35.89
N ASP A 218 -37.53 10.92 -36.20
CA ASP A 218 -36.72 10.20 -35.22
C ASP A 218 -35.40 9.74 -35.89
N PRO A 219 -34.28 10.44 -35.61
CA PRO A 219 -32.97 10.10 -36.17
C PRO A 219 -32.42 8.74 -35.75
N SER A 220 -33.00 8.10 -34.73
CA SER A 220 -32.59 6.77 -34.29
C SER A 220 -33.30 5.64 -35.06
N SER A 221 -34.30 5.99 -35.88
CA SER A 221 -35.26 5.06 -36.46
C SER A 221 -35.19 4.99 -37.99
N LEU A 222 -35.33 3.78 -38.53
CA LEU A 222 -35.51 3.50 -39.97
C LEU A 222 -36.90 2.92 -40.26
N SER A 223 -37.86 3.06 -39.34
CA SER A 223 -39.14 2.34 -39.40
C SER A 223 -40.19 3.02 -40.28
N SER A 224 -40.15 4.35 -40.42
CA SER A 224 -41.06 5.11 -41.28
C SER A 224 -40.40 5.44 -42.63
N LYS A 225 -41.23 5.60 -43.68
CA LYS A 225 -40.73 5.96 -45.01
C LYS A 225 -40.04 7.33 -45.00
N GLU A 226 -40.54 8.24 -44.17
CA GLU A 226 -40.01 9.58 -43.96
C GLU A 226 -38.64 9.53 -43.28
N ASN A 227 -38.46 8.76 -42.21
CA ASN A 227 -37.15 8.63 -41.56
C ASN A 227 -36.14 7.93 -42.48
N GLN A 228 -36.56 6.89 -43.20
CA GLN A 228 -35.74 6.24 -44.24
C GLN A 228 -35.29 7.26 -45.31
N PHE A 229 -36.21 8.10 -45.78
CA PHE A 229 -35.91 9.17 -46.72
C PHE A 229 -34.90 10.19 -46.17
N MET A 230 -35.12 10.71 -44.96
CA MET A 230 -34.22 11.69 -44.33
C MET A 230 -32.81 11.12 -44.15
N HIS A 231 -32.71 9.87 -43.70
CA HIS A 231 -31.45 9.15 -43.63
C HIS A 231 -30.78 9.00 -45.00
N ALA A 232 -31.54 8.57 -46.02
CA ALA A 232 -31.02 8.32 -47.36
C ALA A 232 -30.49 9.59 -48.06
N VAL A 233 -31.13 10.75 -47.86
CA VAL A 233 -30.62 12.02 -48.41
C VAL A 233 -29.40 12.53 -47.65
N SER A 234 -29.33 12.29 -46.34
CA SER A 234 -28.21 12.73 -45.50
C SER A 234 -26.91 11.97 -45.77
N SER A 235 -25.81 12.48 -45.20
CA SER A 235 -24.51 11.80 -45.18
C SER A 235 -24.42 10.62 -44.20
N ASN A 236 -25.47 10.30 -43.42
CA ASN A 236 -25.52 9.03 -42.67
C ASN A 236 -25.38 7.82 -43.60
N PHE A 237 -25.95 7.92 -44.80
CA PHE A 237 -25.94 6.87 -45.81
C PHE A 237 -25.37 7.42 -47.13
N PRO A 238 -24.05 7.57 -47.25
CA PRO A 238 -23.43 8.28 -48.37
C PRO A 238 -23.68 7.60 -49.72
N LYS A 239 -23.91 6.27 -49.73
CA LYS A 239 -24.11 5.48 -50.95
C LYS A 239 -25.59 5.21 -51.31
N ALA A 240 -26.53 5.78 -50.58
CA ALA A 240 -27.97 5.56 -50.79
C ALA A 240 -28.40 5.77 -52.26
N ILE A 241 -29.20 4.85 -52.79
CA ILE A 241 -29.71 4.92 -54.17
C ILE A 241 -31.23 5.09 -54.25
N ALA A 242 -31.93 4.81 -53.16
CA ALA A 242 -33.37 5.03 -53.01
C ALA A 242 -33.67 5.32 -51.54
N TYR A 243 -34.86 5.87 -51.24
CA TYR A 243 -35.23 6.22 -49.87
C TYR A 243 -35.25 4.99 -48.94
N ASN A 244 -35.65 3.83 -49.45
CA ASN A 244 -35.70 2.55 -48.73
C ASN A 244 -34.50 1.62 -49.03
N ASN A 245 -33.52 2.11 -49.78
CA ASN A 245 -32.29 1.38 -50.08
C ASN A 245 -31.08 2.31 -49.85
N CYS A 246 -30.72 2.41 -48.57
CA CYS A 246 -29.69 3.33 -48.09
C CYS A 246 -28.26 2.81 -48.32
N GLY A 247 -28.06 1.51 -48.60
CA GLY A 247 -26.74 0.89 -48.74
C GLY A 247 -25.91 0.95 -47.45
N ASP A 248 -24.58 0.91 -47.58
CA ASP A 248 -23.66 1.06 -46.45
C ASP A 248 -23.79 2.47 -45.84
N GLY A 249 -23.94 2.52 -44.52
CA GLY A 249 -24.00 3.76 -43.75
C GLY A 249 -24.19 3.51 -42.27
N ASP A 250 -24.24 4.59 -41.51
CA ASP A 250 -24.44 4.57 -40.06
C ASP A 250 -25.57 5.56 -39.71
N LYS A 251 -26.71 5.02 -39.24
CA LYS A 251 -27.85 5.84 -38.84
C LYS A 251 -27.50 6.79 -37.68
N ASP A 252 -26.48 6.46 -36.89
CA ASP A 252 -26.05 7.23 -35.72
C ASP A 252 -24.89 8.20 -36.06
N ALA A 253 -24.55 8.40 -37.34
CA ALA A 253 -23.49 9.32 -37.79
C ALA A 253 -23.81 10.82 -37.60
N GLY A 254 -25.01 11.18 -37.14
CA GLY A 254 -25.36 12.54 -36.71
C GLY A 254 -25.77 13.54 -37.81
N TYR A 255 -25.84 13.14 -39.09
CA TYR A 255 -26.25 14.02 -40.20
C TYR A 255 -27.77 14.12 -40.40
N TYR A 256 -28.57 13.19 -39.89
CA TYR A 256 -30.02 13.36 -39.74
C TYR A 256 -30.32 13.84 -38.32
N LYS A 257 -31.05 14.95 -38.20
CA LYS A 257 -31.49 15.55 -36.95
C LYS A 257 -33.00 15.82 -36.99
N ALA A 258 -33.63 15.88 -35.81
CA ALA A 258 -35.05 16.18 -35.71
C ALA A 258 -35.33 17.14 -34.56
N ALA A 259 -36.32 18.02 -34.74
CA ALA A 259 -36.79 18.96 -33.72
C ALA A 259 -38.31 18.87 -33.53
N LYS A 260 -38.76 19.02 -32.29
CA LYS A 260 -40.18 18.99 -31.90
C LYS A 260 -40.77 20.38 -31.64
N ASN A 261 -39.93 21.40 -31.49
CA ASN A 261 -40.31 22.78 -31.20
C ASN A 261 -39.31 23.77 -31.81
N ALA A 262 -39.68 25.05 -31.83
CA ALA A 262 -38.88 26.11 -32.44
C ALA A 262 -37.50 26.29 -31.77
N SER A 263 -37.41 26.06 -30.45
CA SER A 263 -36.16 26.19 -29.71
C SER A 263 -35.16 25.09 -30.07
N GLU A 264 -35.60 23.83 -30.15
CA GLU A 264 -34.79 22.71 -30.61
C GLU A 264 -34.34 22.91 -32.06
N LEU A 265 -35.24 23.40 -32.93
CA LEU A 265 -34.89 23.69 -34.32
C LEU A 265 -33.77 24.74 -34.40
N ASN A 266 -33.88 25.81 -33.62
CA ASN A 266 -32.86 26.84 -33.54
C ASN A 266 -31.52 26.28 -33.04
N ALA A 267 -31.56 25.42 -32.01
CA ALA A 267 -30.37 24.78 -31.45
C ALA A 267 -29.67 23.87 -32.48
N ILE A 268 -30.43 23.14 -33.30
CA ILE A 268 -29.88 22.28 -34.37
C ILE A 268 -29.16 23.11 -35.43
N PHE A 269 -29.75 24.21 -35.89
CA PHE A 269 -29.11 25.09 -36.87
C PHE A 269 -27.83 25.73 -36.29
N ASP A 270 -27.87 26.17 -35.04
CA ASP A 270 -26.70 26.71 -34.32
C ASP A 270 -25.60 25.65 -34.15
N GLU A 271 -25.96 24.41 -33.80
CA GLU A 271 -25.03 23.28 -33.68
C GLU A 271 -24.33 22.97 -35.01
N ILE A 272 -25.09 22.87 -36.12
CA ILE A 272 -24.51 22.63 -37.44
C ILE A 272 -23.61 23.80 -37.84
N GLN A 273 -24.06 25.04 -37.65
CA GLN A 273 -23.26 26.22 -37.97
C GLN A 273 -21.92 26.19 -37.23
N LYS A 274 -21.93 25.96 -35.92
CA LYS A 274 -20.72 25.95 -35.08
C LYS A 274 -19.81 24.77 -35.37
N SER A 275 -20.33 23.56 -35.44
CA SER A 275 -19.54 22.34 -35.72
C SER A 275 -18.82 22.44 -37.07
N GLU A 276 -19.42 23.12 -38.04
CA GLU A 276 -18.87 23.26 -39.38
C GLU A 276 -17.92 24.46 -39.53
N THR A 277 -18.07 25.52 -38.70
CA THR A 277 -17.34 26.79 -38.85
C THR A 277 -16.36 27.14 -37.71
N THR A 278 -16.35 26.39 -36.61
CA THR A 278 -15.50 26.69 -35.43
C THR A 278 -14.50 25.58 -35.13
N THR A 279 -13.26 25.97 -34.80
CA THR A 279 -12.21 25.08 -34.24
C THR A 279 -11.71 25.64 -32.92
N SER A 280 -12.53 25.62 -31.87
CA SER A 280 -12.07 25.89 -30.49
C SER A 280 -11.38 24.64 -29.96
N ALA A 281 -10.08 24.52 -30.21
CA ALA A 281 -9.31 23.33 -29.86
C ALA A 281 -8.07 23.69 -29.06
N TYR A 282 -7.83 22.93 -27.99
CA TYR A 282 -6.55 22.96 -27.29
C TYR A 282 -5.47 22.39 -28.22
N THR A 283 -4.39 23.13 -28.44
CA THR A 283 -3.24 22.72 -29.28
C THR A 283 -1.98 22.66 -28.44
N LYS A 284 -0.88 22.11 -29.01
CA LYS A 284 0.40 21.89 -28.32
C LYS A 284 0.25 21.24 -26.94
N VAL A 285 -0.72 20.33 -26.80
CA VAL A 285 -1.06 19.75 -25.50
C VAL A 285 0.01 18.74 -25.10
N THR A 286 0.59 18.90 -23.92
CA THR A 286 1.53 17.95 -23.33
C THR A 286 1.11 17.64 -21.89
N MET A 287 0.87 16.35 -21.60
CA MET A 287 0.71 15.83 -20.23
C MET A 287 2.06 15.32 -19.73
N GLU A 288 2.43 15.70 -18.52
CA GLU A 288 3.62 15.21 -17.84
C GLU A 288 3.25 14.67 -16.45
N ASP A 289 3.83 13.53 -16.09
CA ASP A 289 3.57 12.89 -14.81
C ASP A 289 4.84 12.20 -14.30
N THR A 290 5.35 12.67 -13.17
CA THR A 290 6.57 12.19 -12.52
C THR A 290 6.19 11.40 -11.27
N LEU A 291 6.46 10.11 -11.27
CA LEU A 291 6.13 9.23 -10.14
C LEU A 291 6.92 9.61 -8.88
N SER A 292 6.31 9.43 -7.71
CA SER A 292 6.99 9.69 -6.44
C SER A 292 8.01 8.60 -6.10
N GLY A 293 8.83 8.84 -5.08
CA GLY A 293 9.70 7.81 -4.49
C GLY A 293 8.95 6.63 -3.85
N TYR A 294 7.63 6.76 -3.66
CA TYR A 294 6.79 5.76 -3.00
C TYR A 294 6.17 4.74 -3.95
N VAL A 295 6.28 4.97 -5.25
CA VAL A 295 5.77 4.03 -6.26
C VAL A 295 6.78 3.78 -7.39
N GLU A 296 6.58 2.65 -8.06
CA GLU A 296 7.23 2.29 -9.31
C GLU A 296 6.22 1.64 -10.26
N LEU A 297 6.55 1.55 -11.55
CA LEU A 297 5.67 0.88 -12.50
C LEU A 297 5.46 -0.59 -12.10
N ALA A 298 4.21 -1.02 -12.11
CA ALA A 298 3.88 -2.42 -11.86
C ALA A 298 4.27 -3.31 -13.06
N ASP A 299 4.17 -2.76 -14.27
CA ASP A 299 4.47 -3.41 -15.54
C ASP A 299 4.80 -2.35 -16.62
N SER A 300 5.16 -2.80 -17.82
CA SER A 300 5.41 -1.93 -18.97
C SER A 300 4.15 -1.68 -19.84
N ASN A 301 2.96 -2.00 -19.34
CA ASN A 301 1.69 -1.86 -20.05
C ASN A 301 1.08 -0.48 -19.78
N TYR A 302 1.62 0.54 -20.44
CA TYR A 302 1.06 1.89 -20.44
C TYR A 302 0.63 2.31 -21.85
N LYS A 303 -0.49 3.03 -21.94
CA LYS A 303 -1.07 3.44 -23.23
C LYS A 303 -1.84 4.74 -23.12
N VAL A 304 -2.12 5.34 -24.27
CA VAL A 304 -3.05 6.47 -24.37
C VAL A 304 -4.31 6.00 -25.07
N VAL A 305 -5.46 6.27 -24.47
CA VAL A 305 -6.78 6.00 -25.06
C VAL A 305 -7.56 7.30 -25.21
N ALA A 306 -8.53 7.33 -26.12
CA ALA A 306 -9.46 8.45 -26.25
C ALA A 306 -10.90 7.96 -26.35
N LYS A 307 -11.82 8.70 -25.71
CA LYS A 307 -13.27 8.43 -25.75
C LYS A 307 -14.04 9.72 -25.99
N ASP A 308 -15.07 9.65 -26.81
CA ASP A 308 -16.00 10.77 -27.02
C ASP A 308 -16.99 10.93 -25.85
N ALA A 309 -17.86 11.94 -25.94
CA ALA A 309 -18.86 12.23 -24.90
C ALA A 309 -19.85 11.08 -24.62
N SER A 310 -20.02 10.13 -25.56
CA SER A 310 -20.86 8.94 -25.39
C SER A 310 -20.10 7.76 -24.77
N GLY A 311 -18.79 7.90 -24.56
CA GLY A 311 -17.89 6.83 -24.09
C GLY A 311 -17.37 5.93 -25.21
N LYS A 312 -17.66 6.22 -26.48
CA LYS A 312 -17.18 5.44 -27.63
C LYS A 312 -15.71 5.73 -27.88
N VAL A 313 -14.95 4.69 -28.18
CA VAL A 313 -13.51 4.78 -28.43
C VAL A 313 -13.24 5.60 -29.70
N VAL A 314 -12.37 6.60 -29.57
CA VAL A 314 -11.79 7.35 -30.68
C VAL A 314 -10.44 6.72 -31.00
N SER A 315 -10.24 6.32 -32.27
CA SER A 315 -9.00 5.69 -32.69
C SER A 315 -7.85 6.72 -32.71
N LEU A 316 -6.74 6.36 -32.07
CA LEU A 316 -5.51 7.15 -32.07
C LEU A 316 -4.37 6.35 -32.70
N THR A 317 -3.53 7.03 -33.47
CA THR A 317 -2.33 6.49 -34.09
C THR A 317 -1.10 7.11 -33.44
N LYS A 318 -0.28 6.30 -32.76
CA LYS A 318 0.98 6.75 -32.15
C LYS A 318 1.91 7.31 -33.24
N ASN A 319 2.62 8.38 -32.92
CA ASN A 319 3.49 9.19 -33.79
C ASN A 319 2.77 9.96 -34.92
N VAL A 320 1.43 9.88 -34.99
CA VAL A 320 0.61 10.69 -35.91
C VAL A 320 -0.32 11.61 -35.12
N ASP A 321 -1.01 11.07 -34.12
CA ASP A 321 -1.93 11.81 -33.26
C ASP A 321 -1.29 12.19 -31.93
N TYR A 322 -0.39 11.35 -31.40
CA TYR A 322 0.32 11.60 -30.13
C TYR A 322 1.67 10.87 -30.07
N THR A 323 2.58 11.34 -29.21
CA THR A 323 3.75 10.57 -28.75
C THR A 323 3.61 10.25 -27.26
N LEU A 324 4.25 9.17 -26.82
CA LEU A 324 4.26 8.70 -25.43
C LEU A 324 5.65 8.15 -25.09
N THR A 325 6.27 8.72 -24.06
CA THR A 325 7.57 8.32 -23.52
C THR A 325 7.50 8.14 -22.01
N TYR A 326 8.28 7.20 -21.49
CA TYR A 326 8.58 7.04 -20.06
C TYR A 326 10.09 7.09 -19.89
N ASP A 327 10.59 8.04 -19.10
CA ASP A 327 12.00 8.12 -18.69
C ASP A 327 12.15 7.37 -17.37
N GLU A 328 12.88 6.24 -17.38
CA GLU A 328 13.06 5.39 -16.19
C GLU A 328 13.86 6.08 -15.08
N ASN A 329 14.85 6.91 -15.44
CA ASN A 329 15.72 7.57 -14.46
C ASN A 329 14.97 8.71 -13.77
N ALA A 330 14.22 9.49 -14.56
CA ALA A 330 13.37 10.56 -14.04
C ALA A 330 12.03 10.05 -13.49
N LYS A 331 11.68 8.77 -13.71
CA LYS A 331 10.36 8.18 -13.48
C LYS A 331 9.22 9.03 -14.05
N LYS A 332 9.39 9.53 -15.28
CA LYS A 332 8.53 10.56 -15.86
C LYS A 332 7.86 10.12 -17.16
N PHE A 333 6.54 10.15 -17.18
CA PHE A 333 5.75 10.08 -18.40
C PHE A 333 5.67 11.42 -19.10
N THR A 334 5.67 11.40 -20.43
CA THR A 334 5.35 12.57 -21.26
C THR A 334 4.49 12.12 -22.44
N VAL A 335 3.27 12.68 -22.53
CA VAL A 335 2.36 12.50 -23.67
C VAL A 335 2.26 13.81 -24.40
N ARG A 336 2.66 13.85 -25.67
CA ARG A 336 2.49 15.04 -26.53
C ARG A 336 1.43 14.75 -27.59
N PHE A 337 0.38 15.54 -27.64
CA PHE A 337 -0.62 15.47 -28.70
C PHE A 337 -0.14 16.28 -29.90
N LEU A 338 -0.04 15.62 -31.05
CA LEU A 338 0.49 16.18 -32.29
C LEU A 338 -0.60 16.91 -33.10
N LYS A 339 -1.86 16.70 -32.73
CA LYS A 339 -3.03 17.38 -33.29
C LYS A 339 -3.81 18.11 -32.19
N ALA A 340 -4.67 19.03 -32.61
CA ALA A 340 -5.58 19.70 -31.71
C ALA A 340 -6.55 18.69 -31.06
N LEU A 341 -6.88 18.86 -29.77
CA LEU A 341 -7.81 17.96 -29.10
C LEU A 341 -9.22 18.12 -29.67
N ALA A 342 -9.79 17.02 -30.16
CA ALA A 342 -11.15 16.97 -30.69
C ALA A 342 -12.21 17.39 -29.65
N HIS A 343 -13.29 18.01 -30.14
CA HIS A 343 -14.39 18.53 -29.32
C HIS A 343 -14.99 17.45 -28.41
N ASN A 344 -15.08 17.74 -27.11
CA ASN A 344 -15.65 16.83 -26.10
C ASN A 344 -15.08 15.39 -26.09
N VAL A 345 -13.84 15.20 -26.57
CA VAL A 345 -13.12 13.93 -26.46
C VAL A 345 -12.18 13.98 -25.25
N THR A 346 -12.22 12.96 -24.40
CA THR A 346 -11.29 12.78 -23.29
C THR A 346 -10.15 11.87 -23.72
N TYR A 347 -8.91 12.32 -23.49
CA TYR A 347 -7.68 11.57 -23.75
C TYR A 347 -7.05 11.19 -22.42
N THR A 348 -6.70 9.91 -22.27
CA THR A 348 -6.27 9.32 -21.00
C THR A 348 -4.96 8.59 -21.18
N LEU A 349 -3.96 8.91 -20.38
CA LEU A 349 -2.80 8.05 -20.13
C LEU A 349 -3.18 7.02 -19.05
N GLU A 350 -3.18 5.74 -19.40
CA GLU A 350 -3.44 4.62 -18.48
C GLU A 350 -2.14 3.86 -18.19
N TYR A 351 -1.84 3.63 -16.91
CA TYR A 351 -0.71 2.80 -16.45
C TYR A 351 -0.95 2.23 -15.06
N ASN A 352 -0.16 1.23 -14.65
CA ASN A 352 -0.21 0.64 -13.31
C ASN A 352 1.06 0.95 -12.51
N VAL A 353 0.89 1.19 -11.21
CA VAL A 353 1.99 1.37 -10.25
C VAL A 353 1.87 0.41 -9.07
N LYS A 354 2.97 0.14 -8.38
CA LYS A 354 3.00 -0.60 -7.13
C LYS A 354 3.85 0.14 -6.08
N PRO A 355 3.56 -0.03 -4.77
CA PRO A 355 4.35 0.61 -3.73
C PRO A 355 5.81 0.14 -3.74
N THR A 356 6.76 1.06 -3.52
CA THR A 356 8.18 0.73 -3.34
C THR A 356 8.48 0.30 -1.91
N GLN A 357 9.66 -0.30 -1.70
CA GLN A 357 10.13 -0.58 -0.33
C GLN A 357 10.23 0.67 0.54
N ASN A 358 10.47 1.85 -0.07
CA ASN A 358 10.51 3.11 0.65
C ASN A 358 9.17 3.45 1.30
N ALA A 359 8.05 3.17 0.62
CA ALA A 359 6.71 3.38 1.19
C ALA A 359 6.49 2.55 2.45
N TYR A 360 6.86 1.27 2.43
CA TYR A 360 6.74 0.40 3.61
C TYR A 360 7.68 0.81 4.75
N ASN A 361 8.91 1.24 4.43
CA ASN A 361 9.88 1.71 5.42
C ASN A 361 9.39 2.97 6.14
N ASP A 362 9.00 3.99 5.39
CA ASP A 362 8.51 5.25 5.94
C ASP A 362 7.20 5.05 6.70
N TYR A 363 6.32 4.16 6.23
CA TYR A 363 5.08 3.81 6.94
C TYR A 363 5.36 3.25 8.34
N ALA A 364 6.22 2.22 8.42
CA ALA A 364 6.60 1.62 9.70
C ALA A 364 7.36 2.61 10.60
N SER A 365 8.24 3.44 10.03
CA SER A 365 8.96 4.48 10.77
C SER A 365 8.00 5.51 11.37
N ASN A 366 7.06 6.02 10.57
CA ASN A 366 6.06 6.99 11.02
C ASN A 366 5.20 6.41 12.15
N LEU A 367 4.73 5.16 12.03
CA LEU A 367 3.98 4.49 13.10
C LEU A 367 4.81 4.35 14.38
N ASN A 368 6.09 3.98 14.28
CA ASN A 368 7.00 3.90 15.43
C ASN A 368 7.22 5.25 16.12
N THR A 369 7.03 6.37 15.41
CA THR A 369 7.07 7.74 15.97
C THR A 369 5.71 8.26 16.46
N GLY A 370 4.67 7.42 16.47
CA GLY A 370 3.33 7.78 16.94
C GLY A 370 2.50 8.58 15.93
N LYS A 371 2.89 8.62 14.65
CA LYS A 371 2.10 9.22 13.56
C LYS A 371 1.12 8.19 12.98
N ASP A 372 0.23 8.64 12.10
CA ASP A 372 -0.76 7.81 11.38
C ASP A 372 -0.18 6.89 10.28
N GLY A 373 1.15 6.75 10.22
CA GLY A 373 1.88 6.04 9.16
C GLY A 373 2.15 6.86 7.90
N TYR A 374 1.34 7.87 7.58
CA TYR A 374 1.49 8.71 6.39
C TYR A 374 1.90 10.15 6.71
N ALA A 375 2.18 10.44 7.98
CA ALA A 375 2.55 11.77 8.49
C ALA A 375 1.53 12.86 8.13
N GLY A 376 0.23 12.50 8.13
CA GLY A 376 -0.87 13.40 7.82
C GLY A 376 -1.08 13.71 6.32
N VAL A 377 -0.31 13.10 5.42
CA VAL A 377 -0.50 13.23 3.97
C VAL A 377 -1.81 12.58 3.55
N LYS A 378 -2.57 13.27 2.69
CA LYS A 378 -3.85 12.80 2.14
C LYS A 378 -3.92 13.03 0.64
N GLY A 379 -4.70 12.22 -0.07
CA GLY A 379 -4.98 12.47 -1.48
C GLY A 379 -5.86 13.68 -1.69
N ASP A 380 -5.61 14.40 -2.77
CA ASP A 380 -6.44 15.53 -3.18
C ASP A 380 -7.87 15.07 -3.51
N ALA A 381 -8.81 16.01 -3.50
CA ALA A 381 -10.19 15.72 -3.88
C ALA A 381 -10.28 15.22 -5.34
N ASP A 382 -11.28 14.37 -5.62
CA ASP A 382 -11.56 13.82 -6.95
C ASP A 382 -10.38 13.05 -7.58
N THR A 383 -9.68 12.27 -6.75
CA THR A 383 -8.55 11.43 -7.16
C THR A 383 -8.89 9.94 -7.21
N ASP A 384 -10.15 9.55 -7.01
CA ASP A 384 -10.60 8.16 -7.12
C ASP A 384 -11.14 7.85 -8.51
N LEU A 385 -10.72 6.70 -9.07
CA LEU A 385 -11.40 6.09 -10.22
C LEU A 385 -12.68 5.38 -9.77
N ASP A 386 -13.60 5.15 -10.72
CA ASP A 386 -14.89 4.48 -10.45
C ASP A 386 -14.73 3.16 -9.69
N GLY A 387 -15.52 3.01 -8.62
CA GLY A 387 -15.46 1.84 -7.73
C GLY A 387 -14.29 1.85 -6.75
N ASN A 388 -13.62 2.99 -6.55
CA ASN A 388 -12.56 3.19 -5.57
C ASN A 388 -12.91 4.31 -4.58
N THR A 389 -12.43 4.20 -3.34
CA THR A 389 -12.55 5.25 -2.31
C THR A 389 -11.26 5.33 -1.48
N THR A 390 -10.13 5.01 -2.08
CA THR A 390 -8.85 4.88 -1.38
C THR A 390 -7.96 6.11 -1.53
N SER A 391 -8.35 7.13 -2.30
CA SER A 391 -7.48 8.28 -2.55
C SER A 391 -8.05 9.59 -2.02
N SER A 392 -9.24 9.98 -2.45
CA SER A 392 -9.76 11.34 -2.20
C SER A 392 -9.95 11.57 -0.70
N ASN A 393 -9.19 12.54 -0.16
CA ASN A 393 -9.16 12.89 1.26
C ASN A 393 -8.77 11.72 2.19
N GLN A 394 -8.25 10.62 1.65
CA GLN A 394 -7.79 9.47 2.42
C GLN A 394 -6.30 9.60 2.75
N PRO A 395 -5.86 9.11 3.92
CA PRO A 395 -4.44 9.08 4.26
C PRO A 395 -3.67 8.13 3.34
N GLY A 396 -2.50 8.54 2.89
CA GLY A 396 -1.67 7.74 1.99
C GLY A 396 -0.43 8.48 1.49
N PHE A 397 0.48 7.78 0.81
CA PHE A 397 1.62 8.42 0.13
C PHE A 397 1.24 8.84 -1.28
N HIS A 398 1.62 10.04 -1.71
CA HIS A 398 1.33 10.49 -3.08
C HIS A 398 1.96 9.55 -4.11
N SER A 399 1.20 9.21 -5.16
CA SER A 399 1.67 8.39 -6.29
C SER A 399 2.60 9.16 -7.23
N ASN A 400 2.56 10.49 -7.22
CA ASN A 400 3.41 11.36 -8.02
C ASN A 400 4.09 12.44 -7.18
N ASP A 401 5.33 12.70 -7.55
CA ASP A 401 6.07 13.88 -7.10
C ASP A 401 5.51 15.14 -7.78
N SER A 402 5.21 15.07 -9.08
CA SER A 402 4.58 16.16 -9.83
C SER A 402 3.78 15.62 -11.01
N ALA A 403 2.68 16.30 -11.35
CA ALA A 403 1.94 16.04 -12.58
C ALA A 403 1.36 17.36 -13.08
N CYS A 404 1.43 17.61 -14.39
CA CYS A 404 0.97 18.86 -14.96
C CYS A 404 0.55 18.75 -16.43
N LEU A 405 -0.13 19.80 -16.90
CA LEU A 405 -0.57 19.94 -18.28
C LEU A 405 -0.05 21.24 -18.87
N SER A 406 0.54 21.20 -20.06
CA SER A 406 0.76 22.40 -20.88
C SER A 406 -0.09 22.34 -22.13
N TYR A 407 -0.56 23.49 -22.60
CA TYR A 407 -1.44 23.60 -23.76
C TYR A 407 -1.47 25.04 -24.29
N THR A 408 -1.92 25.21 -25.53
CA THR A 408 -2.28 26.51 -26.09
C THR A 408 -3.80 26.60 -26.23
N ALA A 409 -4.38 27.69 -25.73
CA ALA A 409 -5.80 28.02 -25.90
C ALA A 409 -5.91 29.47 -26.37
N ASP A 410 -6.73 29.73 -27.39
CA ASP A 410 -6.91 31.08 -27.98
C ASP A 410 -5.59 31.80 -28.34
N GLY A 411 -4.57 31.04 -28.76
CA GLY A 411 -3.23 31.57 -29.08
C GLY A 411 -2.36 31.90 -27.86
N VAL A 412 -2.83 31.65 -26.63
CA VAL A 412 -2.07 31.82 -25.39
C VAL A 412 -1.50 30.49 -24.94
N ASP A 413 -0.18 30.45 -24.71
CA ASP A 413 0.52 29.29 -24.19
C ASP A 413 0.41 29.23 -22.66
N HIS A 414 -0.02 28.07 -22.15
CA HIS A 414 -0.13 27.76 -20.73
C HIS A 414 0.92 26.72 -20.35
N ALA A 415 1.86 27.11 -19.48
CA ALA A 415 2.95 26.26 -19.03
C ALA A 415 2.51 25.23 -17.99
N CYS A 416 3.25 24.12 -17.93
CA CYS A 416 3.07 23.02 -16.98
C CYS A 416 2.94 23.50 -15.51
N GLY A 417 3.87 24.30 -15.01
CA GLY A 417 3.89 24.71 -13.60
C GLY A 417 2.66 25.52 -13.15
N GLY A 418 1.96 26.19 -14.07
CA GLY A 418 0.71 26.91 -13.79
C GLY A 418 -0.54 26.03 -13.83
N ASN A 419 -0.39 24.74 -14.17
CA ASN A 419 -1.50 23.84 -14.44
C ASN A 419 -1.22 22.44 -13.87
N PRO A 420 -1.05 22.30 -12.54
CA PRO A 420 -0.84 21.01 -11.89
C PRO A 420 -2.09 20.13 -11.97
N TYR A 421 -1.88 18.82 -11.95
CA TYR A 421 -2.91 17.82 -11.67
C TYR A 421 -3.03 17.58 -10.16
N PRO A 422 -4.19 17.08 -9.67
CA PRO A 422 -4.31 16.58 -8.31
C PRO A 422 -3.33 15.43 -8.01
N HIS A 423 -3.00 15.23 -6.74
CA HIS A 423 -2.10 14.19 -6.24
C HIS A 423 -2.86 13.02 -5.59
N PRO A 424 -3.15 11.92 -6.32
CA PRO A 424 -3.67 10.69 -5.72
C PRO A 424 -2.68 10.05 -4.76
N VAL A 425 -3.19 9.27 -3.80
CA VAL A 425 -2.38 8.52 -2.84
C VAL A 425 -2.53 7.00 -2.95
N ILE A 426 -1.52 6.30 -2.46
CA ILE A 426 -1.49 4.84 -2.25
C ILE A 426 -1.37 4.52 -0.74
N GLN A 427 -1.89 3.35 -0.35
CA GLN A 427 -1.77 2.81 1.00
C GLN A 427 -0.91 1.55 1.03
N VAL A 428 -0.19 1.39 2.14
CA VAL A 428 0.62 0.23 2.48
C VAL A 428 0.24 -0.27 3.88
N VAL A 429 0.80 -1.41 4.27
CA VAL A 429 0.63 -2.03 5.59
C VAL A 429 1.99 -2.21 6.26
N SER A 430 1.99 -2.38 7.58
CA SER A 430 3.17 -2.81 8.33
C SER A 430 3.01 -4.27 8.76
N SER A 431 4.13 -4.88 9.15
CA SER A 431 4.17 -6.17 9.84
C SER A 431 4.50 -5.94 11.32
N THR A 432 4.33 -6.98 12.13
CA THR A 432 4.58 -6.94 13.57
C THR A 432 5.66 -7.95 13.94
N LEU A 433 6.62 -7.51 14.76
CA LEU A 433 7.54 -8.37 15.49
C LEU A 433 7.10 -8.42 16.95
N HIS A 434 6.40 -9.50 17.32
CA HIS A 434 6.04 -9.81 18.70
C HIS A 434 7.24 -10.36 19.44
N ILE A 435 7.61 -9.74 20.56
CA ILE A 435 8.67 -10.23 21.44
C ILE A 435 8.02 -10.66 22.73
N GLU A 436 8.20 -11.93 23.07
CA GLU A 436 7.73 -12.53 24.32
C GLU A 436 8.91 -12.90 25.21
N LYS A 437 8.78 -12.68 26.51
CA LYS A 437 9.78 -13.03 27.51
C LYS A 437 9.23 -14.05 28.51
N GLN A 438 10.00 -15.11 28.70
CA GLN A 438 9.73 -16.22 29.61
C GLN A 438 10.87 -16.41 30.61
N TRP A 439 10.55 -17.01 31.75
CA TRP A 439 11.48 -17.27 32.86
C TRP A 439 11.40 -18.74 33.28
N SER A 440 12.55 -19.36 33.53
CA SER A 440 12.68 -20.75 33.98
C SER A 440 13.58 -20.81 35.21
N GLY A 441 12.98 -21.06 36.37
CA GLY A 441 13.64 -21.06 37.68
C GLY A 441 13.11 -19.98 38.62
N ASP A 442 13.45 -20.07 39.89
CA ASP A 442 12.87 -19.27 40.99
C ASP A 442 13.75 -18.11 41.46
N GLY A 443 14.67 -17.63 40.62
CA GLY A 443 15.52 -16.49 40.92
C GLY A 443 14.80 -15.14 40.89
N ASP A 444 15.47 -14.12 41.42
CA ASP A 444 14.98 -12.74 41.39
C ASP A 444 14.93 -12.20 39.96
N ARG A 445 13.76 -11.68 39.59
CA ARG A 445 13.50 -11.11 38.27
C ARG A 445 13.73 -9.60 38.31
N PRO A 446 14.41 -9.02 37.31
CA PRO A 446 14.59 -7.57 37.25
C PRO A 446 13.24 -6.85 37.04
N GLU A 447 13.17 -5.56 37.35
CA GLU A 447 11.98 -4.74 37.10
C GLU A 447 11.67 -4.59 35.60
N SER A 448 12.72 -4.61 34.78
CA SER A 448 12.63 -4.53 33.33
C SER A 448 13.83 -5.19 32.67
N ILE A 449 13.71 -5.57 31.40
CA ILE A 449 14.83 -6.00 30.56
C ILE A 449 14.95 -5.09 29.33
N THR A 450 16.15 -4.97 28.81
CA THR A 450 16.43 -4.25 27.57
C THR A 450 16.67 -5.26 26.46
N VAL A 451 15.98 -5.07 25.33
CA VAL A 451 16.09 -5.93 24.16
C VAL A 451 16.48 -5.08 22.95
N ASP A 452 17.59 -5.45 22.34
CA ASP A 452 18.09 -4.84 21.11
C ASP A 452 17.61 -5.64 19.90
N ILE A 453 17.07 -4.91 18.93
CA ILE A 453 16.58 -5.46 17.67
C ILE A 453 17.43 -4.86 16.56
N LYS A 454 18.12 -5.73 15.82
CA LYS A 454 18.93 -5.35 14.66
C LYS A 454 18.26 -5.81 13.37
N GLN A 455 18.39 -5.01 12.32
CA GLN A 455 18.06 -5.42 10.96
C GLN A 455 19.38 -5.51 10.19
N GLY A 456 19.84 -6.74 9.90
CA GLY A 456 21.22 -6.95 9.48
C GLY A 456 22.20 -6.55 10.60
N ASN A 457 23.14 -5.66 10.31
CA ASN A 457 24.12 -5.18 11.29
C ASN A 457 23.69 -3.90 12.02
N ASP A 458 22.68 -3.20 11.49
CA ASP A 458 22.23 -1.91 12.00
C ASP A 458 21.20 -2.09 13.11
N THR A 459 21.29 -1.25 14.14
CA THR A 459 20.25 -1.20 15.19
C THR A 459 18.95 -0.68 14.59
N TYR A 460 17.90 -1.49 14.66
CA TYR A 460 16.57 -1.12 14.22
C TYR A 460 15.79 -0.41 15.34
N LYS A 461 15.75 -1.03 16.52
CA LYS A 461 15.07 -0.49 17.70
C LYS A 461 15.61 -1.15 18.97
N THR A 462 15.66 -0.39 20.06
CA THR A 462 15.86 -0.93 21.41
C THR A 462 14.56 -0.75 22.18
N VAL A 463 14.10 -1.79 22.84
CA VAL A 463 12.85 -1.79 23.62
C VAL A 463 13.10 -2.23 25.04
N THR A 464 12.37 -1.63 25.97
CA THR A 464 12.36 -2.04 27.38
C THR A 464 11.09 -2.85 27.63
N LEU A 465 11.22 -4.11 28.02
CA LEU A 465 10.08 -4.95 28.43
C LEU A 465 9.91 -4.87 29.93
N LYS A 466 8.65 -4.80 30.38
CA LYS A 466 8.25 -4.84 31.78
C LYS A 466 7.15 -5.87 31.96
N ARG A 467 6.98 -6.35 33.19
CA ARG A 467 5.82 -7.16 33.57
C ARG A 467 4.56 -6.32 33.46
N ASP A 468 3.56 -6.82 32.75
CA ASP A 468 2.22 -6.22 32.75
C ASP A 468 1.38 -6.68 33.96
N ASP A 469 0.16 -6.16 34.08
CA ASP A 469 -0.77 -6.47 35.18
C ASP A 469 -1.18 -7.95 35.23
N SER A 470 -1.07 -8.67 34.10
CA SER A 470 -1.34 -10.11 34.00
C SER A 470 -0.13 -10.98 34.33
N GLY A 471 1.04 -10.37 34.52
CA GLY A 471 2.29 -11.07 34.75
C GLY A 471 3.04 -11.44 33.46
N LYS A 472 2.50 -11.12 32.28
CA LYS A 472 3.14 -11.40 30.98
C LYS A 472 4.20 -10.33 30.69
N TRP A 473 5.23 -10.75 29.98
CA TRP A 473 6.28 -9.88 29.48
C TRP A 473 6.29 -9.95 27.96
N SER A 474 5.70 -8.96 27.30
CA SER A 474 5.73 -8.90 25.85
C SER A 474 5.65 -7.48 25.32
N THR A 475 6.11 -7.29 24.09
CA THR A 475 5.96 -6.02 23.36
C THR A 475 5.87 -6.28 21.86
N ASP A 476 5.18 -5.40 21.16
CA ASP A 476 5.09 -5.41 19.71
C ASP A 476 5.96 -4.32 19.11
N VAL A 477 6.75 -4.71 18.11
CA VAL A 477 7.55 -3.79 17.32
C VAL A 477 7.04 -3.76 15.90
N ILE A 478 6.64 -2.58 15.45
CA ILE A 478 6.18 -2.36 14.08
C ILE A 478 7.39 -2.45 13.16
N ILE A 479 7.33 -3.34 12.18
CA ILE A 479 8.36 -3.55 11.17
C ILE A 479 7.78 -3.33 9.76
N PRO A 480 8.58 -2.84 8.80
CA PRO A 480 8.13 -2.64 7.43
C PRO A 480 7.78 -3.98 6.73
N ALA A 481 6.66 -4.00 6.01
CA ALA A 481 6.35 -5.05 5.04
C ALA A 481 7.12 -4.83 3.71
N GLY A 482 6.73 -5.53 2.64
CA GLY A 482 7.39 -5.48 1.34
C GLY A 482 8.44 -6.58 1.22
N ALA A 483 9.68 -6.21 0.94
CA ALA A 483 10.82 -7.11 0.75
C ALA A 483 11.15 -7.94 2.01
N GLN A 484 11.68 -9.15 1.77
CA GLN A 484 12.17 -10.04 2.82
C GLN A 484 13.21 -9.35 3.71
N LYS A 485 13.06 -9.49 5.03
CA LYS A 485 13.96 -8.90 6.03
C LYS A 485 14.23 -9.85 7.18
N THR A 486 15.45 -9.84 7.69
CA THR A 486 15.87 -10.60 8.87
C THR A 486 16.10 -9.67 10.04
N TYR A 487 15.50 -10.00 11.18
CA TYR A 487 15.63 -9.29 12.44
C TYR A 487 16.32 -10.17 13.47
N THR A 488 17.39 -9.66 14.07
CA THR A 488 18.10 -10.33 15.18
C THR A 488 17.71 -9.65 16.48
N VAL A 489 17.20 -10.43 17.42
CA VAL A 489 16.73 -9.97 18.73
C VAL A 489 17.72 -10.45 19.79
N THR A 490 18.20 -9.55 20.63
CA THR A 490 19.15 -9.91 21.70
C THR A 490 18.75 -9.21 22.98
N GLU A 491 18.64 -9.96 24.08
CA GLU A 491 18.52 -9.38 25.42
C GLU A 491 19.89 -8.88 25.88
N VAL A 492 19.93 -7.66 26.42
CA VAL A 492 21.09 -7.15 27.16
C VAL A 492 21.10 -7.83 28.53
N GLU A 493 22.20 -8.52 28.85
CA GLU A 493 22.32 -9.27 30.09
C GLU A 493 22.11 -8.33 31.31
N PRO A 494 21.19 -8.67 32.24
CA PRO A 494 21.00 -7.88 33.45
C PRO A 494 22.22 -7.95 34.39
N ASP A 495 22.55 -6.84 35.06
CA ASP A 495 23.66 -6.71 36.03
C ASP A 495 23.64 -7.77 37.17
N SER A 496 22.49 -8.38 37.41
CA SER A 496 22.35 -9.50 38.35
C SER A 496 23.22 -10.71 37.99
N HIS A 497 23.52 -10.91 36.70
CA HIS A 497 24.13 -12.12 36.13
C HIS A 497 23.42 -13.44 36.52
N LEU A 498 22.19 -13.38 37.02
CA LEU A 498 21.43 -14.56 37.46
C LEU A 498 20.95 -15.42 36.30
N TRP A 499 20.79 -14.85 35.11
CA TRP A 499 19.98 -15.44 34.05
C TRP A 499 20.79 -15.70 32.78
N LYS A 500 20.53 -16.83 32.14
CA LYS A 500 21.04 -17.16 30.81
C LYS A 500 19.90 -17.13 29.79
N ALA A 501 20.01 -16.23 28.81
CA ALA A 501 19.03 -16.10 27.74
C ALA A 501 19.18 -17.19 26.67
N SER A 502 18.04 -17.68 26.18
CA SER A 502 17.90 -18.54 25.00
C SER A 502 16.73 -18.03 24.15
N TYR A 503 16.69 -18.41 22.87
CA TYR A 503 15.80 -17.78 21.89
C TYR A 503 15.14 -18.82 21.00
N GLN A 504 13.87 -18.60 20.72
CA GLN A 504 13.12 -19.29 19.68
C GLN A 504 12.33 -18.28 18.85
N HIS A 505 11.99 -18.61 17.61
CA HIS A 505 11.22 -17.72 16.76
C HIS A 505 10.30 -18.47 15.79
N LYS A 506 9.30 -17.76 15.26
CA LYS A 506 8.41 -18.23 14.19
C LYS A 506 7.86 -17.06 13.37
N VAL A 507 7.27 -17.37 12.22
CA VAL A 507 6.49 -16.43 11.40
C VAL A 507 5.09 -17.01 11.20
N GLY A 508 4.06 -16.20 11.47
CA GLY A 508 2.66 -16.60 11.46
C GLY A 508 2.40 -17.84 12.31
N ASP A 509 1.66 -18.79 11.73
CA ASP A 509 1.32 -20.08 12.35
C ASP A 509 2.41 -21.16 12.19
N GLY A 510 3.63 -20.76 11.81
CA GLY A 510 4.77 -21.67 11.68
C GLY A 510 5.23 -22.28 13.02
N ASN A 511 6.03 -23.35 12.92
CA ASN A 511 6.67 -23.97 14.09
C ASN A 511 7.77 -23.07 14.66
N LEU A 512 8.00 -23.18 15.98
CA LEU A 512 9.13 -22.54 16.63
C LEU A 512 10.45 -23.18 16.16
N ALA A 513 11.40 -22.34 15.79
CA ALA A 513 12.77 -22.70 15.47
C ALA A 513 13.72 -22.06 16.49
N ASP A 514 14.80 -22.75 16.81
CA ASP A 514 15.81 -22.24 17.74
C ASP A 514 16.65 -21.13 17.09
N GLY A 515 17.02 -20.14 17.91
CA GLY A 515 17.84 -19.01 17.49
C GLY A 515 17.12 -17.68 17.55
N ASN A 516 17.91 -16.62 17.50
CA ASN A 516 17.47 -15.25 17.81
C ASN A 516 17.26 -14.38 16.56
N ALA A 517 17.41 -14.97 15.36
CA ALA A 517 17.21 -14.29 14.09
C ALA A 517 15.96 -14.84 13.40
N VAL A 518 14.99 -13.95 13.11
CA VAL A 518 13.76 -14.29 12.40
C VAL A 518 13.73 -13.62 11.04
N THR A 519 13.41 -14.39 9.99
CA THR A 519 13.31 -13.87 8.62
C THR A 519 11.85 -13.76 8.21
N VAL A 520 11.38 -12.52 8.05
CA VAL A 520 10.03 -12.21 7.56
C VAL A 520 10.05 -12.27 6.03
N PRO A 521 9.17 -13.07 5.41
CA PRO A 521 9.16 -13.26 3.95
C PRO A 521 8.70 -12.00 3.21
N GLU A 522 9.00 -11.93 1.91
CA GLU A 522 8.47 -10.88 1.05
C GLU A 522 6.94 -10.97 0.97
N SER A 523 6.24 -9.89 1.29
CA SER A 523 4.78 -9.81 1.29
C SER A 523 4.28 -8.38 1.26
N THR A 524 3.24 -8.13 0.45
CA THR A 524 2.47 -6.88 0.46
C THR A 524 1.34 -6.89 1.50
N ALA A 525 1.12 -8.02 2.17
CA ALA A 525 0.21 -8.18 3.29
C ALA A 525 0.96 -8.11 4.62
N SER A 526 0.25 -7.75 5.68
CA SER A 526 0.81 -7.75 7.03
C SER A 526 1.25 -9.16 7.42
N GLN A 527 2.42 -9.27 8.05
CA GLN A 527 2.95 -10.50 8.62
C GLN A 527 3.13 -10.32 10.12
N GLU A 528 3.10 -11.43 10.85
CA GLU A 528 3.44 -11.47 12.26
C GLU A 528 4.63 -12.40 12.45
N ALA A 529 5.71 -11.90 13.05
CA ALA A 529 6.84 -12.68 13.48
C ALA A 529 6.88 -12.69 15.00
N THR A 530 7.17 -13.83 15.61
CA THR A 530 7.30 -13.96 17.06
C THR A 530 8.73 -14.36 17.41
N VAL A 531 9.32 -13.69 18.39
CA VAL A 531 10.56 -14.13 19.05
C VAL A 531 10.29 -14.31 20.54
N ILE A 532 10.60 -15.50 21.04
CA ILE A 532 10.48 -15.87 22.46
C ILE A 532 11.88 -15.87 23.04
N ILE A 533 12.08 -15.10 24.11
CA ILE A 533 13.31 -15.05 24.88
C ILE A 533 13.06 -15.79 26.20
N THR A 534 13.80 -16.87 26.48
CA THR A 534 13.67 -17.62 27.73
C THR A 534 14.90 -17.43 28.59
N ASN A 535 14.75 -16.80 29.75
CA ASN A 535 15.81 -16.70 30.75
C ASN A 535 15.74 -17.91 31.69
N THR A 536 16.78 -18.74 31.66
CA THR A 536 16.96 -19.84 32.60
C THR A 536 17.91 -19.42 33.71
N LEU A 537 17.56 -19.72 34.96
CA LEU A 537 18.40 -19.43 36.13
C LEU A 537 19.76 -20.11 35.94
N LYS A 538 20.85 -19.35 36.06
CA LYS A 538 22.21 -19.90 36.01
C LYS A 538 22.43 -20.79 37.23
N GLN A 539 23.36 -21.73 37.08
CA GLN A 539 23.78 -22.60 38.15
C GLN A 539 25.30 -22.53 38.29
N THR A 540 25.77 -22.77 39.50
CA THR A 540 27.19 -22.84 39.83
C THR A 540 27.50 -24.13 40.56
N MET A 541 28.75 -24.59 40.52
CA MET A 541 29.15 -25.88 41.09
C MET A 541 30.26 -25.69 42.12
N LEU A 542 30.07 -26.31 43.28
CA LEU A 542 31.15 -26.54 44.23
C LEU A 542 31.82 -27.86 43.87
N THR A 543 33.03 -27.81 43.32
CA THR A 543 33.71 -29.00 42.81
C THR A 543 34.67 -29.59 43.84
N HIS A 544 34.49 -30.87 44.20
CA HIS A 544 35.40 -31.65 45.05
C HIS A 544 35.93 -30.94 46.33
N ALA A 545 35.11 -30.09 46.96
CA ALA A 545 35.58 -29.28 48.10
C ALA A 545 35.29 -29.91 49.48
N ILE A 546 34.22 -30.71 49.60
CA ILE A 546 33.85 -31.33 50.88
C ILE A 546 34.45 -32.72 50.96
N GLY A 547 35.54 -32.85 51.72
CA GLY A 547 36.30 -34.09 51.88
C GLY A 547 36.55 -34.46 53.33
N VAL A 548 36.84 -35.75 53.54
CA VAL A 548 37.18 -36.33 54.84
C VAL A 548 38.53 -37.05 54.74
N GLN A 549 39.31 -37.00 55.80
CA GLN A 549 40.53 -37.78 55.98
C GLN A 549 40.37 -38.72 57.16
N LYS A 550 40.84 -39.96 57.01
CA LYS A 550 40.79 -40.95 58.08
C LYS A 550 42.17 -41.27 58.64
N GLU A 551 42.32 -41.14 59.96
CA GLU A 551 43.49 -41.61 60.71
C GLU A 551 43.12 -42.72 61.69
N LEU A 552 44.02 -43.69 61.85
CA LEU A 552 43.95 -44.73 62.89
C LEU A 552 45.12 -44.56 63.86
N LYS A 553 44.81 -44.46 65.15
CA LYS A 553 45.82 -44.44 66.22
C LYS A 553 45.78 -45.75 67.01
N GLY A 554 46.97 -46.21 67.43
CA GLY A 554 47.13 -47.43 68.22
C GLY A 554 47.21 -48.74 67.42
N ARG A 555 47.10 -48.69 66.08
CA ARG A 555 47.44 -49.79 65.16
C ARG A 555 47.56 -49.29 63.71
N ASP A 556 48.21 -50.09 62.87
CA ASP A 556 48.22 -49.90 61.41
C ASP A 556 46.87 -50.30 60.77
N TRP A 557 46.63 -49.78 59.57
CA TRP A 557 45.50 -50.14 58.71
C TRP A 557 45.59 -51.60 58.23
N LYS A 558 44.43 -52.25 58.11
CA LYS A 558 44.26 -53.60 57.57
C LYS A 558 43.50 -53.53 56.26
N ASP A 559 43.69 -54.53 55.40
CA ASP A 559 43.00 -54.64 54.10
C ASP A 559 41.48 -54.68 54.24
N SER A 560 40.98 -55.16 55.39
CA SER A 560 39.55 -55.20 55.71
C SER A 560 38.99 -53.92 56.33
N ASP A 561 39.83 -52.92 56.60
CA ASP A 561 39.37 -51.68 57.25
C ASP A 561 38.62 -50.80 56.25
N GLU A 562 37.39 -50.47 56.64
CA GLU A 562 36.47 -49.64 55.87
C GLU A 562 35.74 -48.71 56.84
N PHE A 563 35.83 -47.39 56.60
CA PHE A 563 35.17 -46.37 57.41
C PHE A 563 34.29 -45.50 56.53
N THR A 564 33.01 -45.37 56.91
CA THR A 564 32.02 -44.63 56.15
C THR A 564 31.68 -43.32 56.84
N PHE A 565 31.65 -42.24 56.08
CA PHE A 565 31.30 -40.89 56.53
C PHE A 565 29.99 -40.46 55.89
N LYS A 566 29.23 -39.61 56.59
CA LYS A 566 27.97 -39.05 56.14
C LYS A 566 28.08 -37.54 56.02
N LEU A 567 27.61 -37.01 54.91
CA LEU A 567 27.26 -35.61 54.69
C LEU A 567 25.74 -35.50 54.68
N LYS A 568 25.16 -34.66 55.53
CA LYS A 568 23.73 -34.34 55.51
C LYS A 568 23.52 -32.82 55.50
N ALA A 569 22.36 -32.36 55.02
CA ALA A 569 21.93 -30.98 55.21
C ALA A 569 21.69 -30.74 56.70
N ASP A 570 21.96 -29.51 57.16
CA ASP A 570 21.59 -29.11 58.51
C ASP A 570 20.07 -28.92 58.61
N ASP A 571 19.50 -29.12 59.80
CA ASP A 571 18.06 -29.03 60.01
C ASP A 571 17.55 -27.59 59.81
N SER A 572 18.44 -26.58 59.82
CA SER A 572 18.12 -25.19 59.48
C SER A 572 17.85 -24.95 57.98
N ASN A 573 18.30 -25.84 57.10
CA ASN A 573 18.14 -25.74 55.65
C ASN A 573 17.96 -27.14 55.02
N PRO A 574 16.87 -27.86 55.35
CA PRO A 574 16.70 -29.27 54.98
C PRO A 574 16.69 -29.51 53.46
N ASP A 575 16.40 -28.48 52.66
CA ASP A 575 16.36 -28.53 51.19
C ASP A 575 17.70 -28.17 50.53
N ALA A 576 18.80 -28.17 51.29
CA ALA A 576 20.13 -27.87 50.76
C ALA A 576 20.50 -28.81 49.58
N PRO A 577 21.07 -28.30 48.48
CA PRO A 577 21.49 -29.12 47.36
C PRO A 577 22.47 -30.21 47.78
N MET A 578 22.26 -31.43 47.29
CA MET A 578 23.12 -32.57 47.54
C MET A 578 23.89 -32.97 46.28
N PRO A 579 25.06 -33.64 46.42
CA PRO A 579 25.73 -34.26 45.29
C PRO A 579 24.80 -35.11 44.43
N ALA A 580 25.01 -35.12 43.12
CA ALA A 580 24.12 -35.77 42.16
C ALA A 580 23.87 -37.27 42.48
N SER A 581 24.87 -37.95 43.05
CA SER A 581 24.80 -39.37 43.47
C SER A 581 23.78 -39.64 44.59
N CYS A 582 23.40 -38.62 45.35
CA CYS A 582 22.58 -38.71 46.55
C CYS A 582 21.49 -37.63 46.62
N LYS A 583 21.16 -36.97 45.50
CA LYS A 583 20.21 -35.83 45.43
C LYS A 583 18.87 -36.05 46.14
N ASN A 584 18.38 -37.29 46.15
CA ASN A 584 17.09 -37.66 46.76
C ASN A 584 17.26 -38.51 48.03
N GLN A 585 18.41 -38.45 48.70
CA GLN A 585 18.72 -39.20 49.91
C GLN A 585 18.84 -38.26 51.11
N SER A 586 18.57 -38.78 52.31
CA SER A 586 18.69 -38.00 53.55
C SER A 586 20.14 -37.67 53.94
N ALA A 587 21.11 -38.39 53.36
CA ALA A 587 22.54 -38.15 53.55
C ALA A 587 23.32 -38.77 52.39
N CYS A 588 24.45 -38.18 52.06
CA CYS A 588 25.44 -38.72 51.14
C CYS A 588 26.51 -39.46 51.93
N THR A 589 26.99 -40.59 51.42
CA THR A 589 28.05 -41.36 52.09
C THR A 589 29.27 -41.50 51.22
N VAL A 590 30.45 -41.40 51.84
CA VAL A 590 31.73 -41.80 51.25
C VAL A 590 32.42 -42.79 52.16
N THR A 591 33.25 -43.63 51.57
CA THR A 591 33.98 -44.65 52.29
C THR A 591 35.47 -44.46 52.05
N VAL A 592 36.24 -44.54 53.15
CA VAL A 592 37.70 -44.61 53.12
C VAL A 592 38.14 -46.01 53.50
N LYS A 593 38.94 -46.63 52.63
CA LYS A 593 39.57 -47.94 52.80
C LYS A 593 41.09 -47.77 52.88
N ARG A 594 41.80 -48.84 53.27
CA ARG A 594 43.27 -48.85 53.29
C ARG A 594 43.91 -48.41 51.96
N ASP A 595 43.29 -48.75 50.84
CA ASP A 595 43.78 -48.44 49.49
C ASP A 595 43.18 -47.15 48.89
N SER A 596 42.47 -46.35 49.69
CA SER A 596 41.87 -45.08 49.26
C SER A 596 42.87 -43.92 49.33
N SER A 597 43.43 -43.50 48.18
CA SER A 597 44.43 -42.43 48.05
C SER A 597 45.68 -42.59 48.94
N ASP A 598 46.75 -41.82 48.69
CA ASP A 598 47.99 -41.97 49.48
C ASP A 598 47.84 -41.50 50.94
N ASP A 599 46.79 -40.71 51.24
CA ASP A 599 46.55 -40.07 52.54
C ASP A 599 45.22 -40.46 53.21
N HIS A 600 44.52 -41.51 52.74
CA HIS A 600 43.22 -41.95 53.28
C HIS A 600 42.13 -40.86 53.22
N VAL A 601 42.04 -40.17 52.08
CA VAL A 601 41.09 -39.08 51.80
C VAL A 601 39.99 -39.52 50.84
N ALA A 602 38.76 -39.05 51.07
CA ALA A 602 37.63 -39.18 50.16
C ALA A 602 36.78 -37.89 50.11
N TYR A 603 36.10 -37.65 48.98
CA TYR A 603 35.25 -36.46 48.75
C TYR A 603 33.82 -36.86 48.41
N PHE A 604 32.84 -36.09 48.89
CA PHE A 604 31.40 -36.37 48.69
C PHE A 604 30.89 -36.10 47.26
N GLY A 605 31.73 -35.54 46.38
CA GLY A 605 31.40 -35.19 45.00
C GLY A 605 30.97 -33.74 44.82
N ASP A 606 30.67 -33.37 43.57
CA ASP A 606 30.29 -32.01 43.21
C ASP A 606 28.84 -31.71 43.61
N ILE A 607 28.59 -30.48 44.06
CA ILE A 607 27.26 -29.99 44.42
C ILE A 607 26.90 -28.81 43.52
N THR A 608 25.73 -28.87 42.88
CA THR A 608 25.22 -27.79 42.02
C THR A 608 24.24 -26.92 42.79
N TYR A 609 24.46 -25.61 42.73
CA TYR A 609 23.63 -24.59 43.36
C TYR A 609 23.02 -23.68 42.30
N ASP A 610 21.82 -23.20 42.55
CA ASP A 610 21.25 -22.12 41.76
C ASP A 610 22.01 -20.82 42.05
N ALA A 611 22.19 -19.98 41.02
CA ALA A 611 22.80 -18.67 41.17
C ALA A 611 21.90 -17.75 42.00
N GLY A 612 22.50 -17.06 42.97
CA GLY A 612 21.79 -16.21 43.93
C GLY A 612 22.50 -16.23 45.27
N GLU A 613 22.51 -15.10 45.97
CA GLU A 613 23.21 -14.99 47.26
C GLU A 613 22.52 -15.89 48.28
N ALA A 614 23.24 -16.92 48.74
CA ALA A 614 22.69 -17.94 49.63
C ALA A 614 23.81 -18.66 50.39
N GLU A 615 23.50 -19.05 51.63
CA GLU A 615 24.36 -19.91 52.44
C GLU A 615 23.68 -21.26 52.68
N TYR A 616 24.47 -22.33 52.56
CA TYR A 616 24.03 -23.69 52.79
C TYR A 616 24.90 -24.34 53.85
N THR A 617 24.28 -24.85 54.91
CA THR A 617 24.96 -25.55 55.98
C THR A 617 24.83 -27.07 55.82
N TYR A 618 25.93 -27.78 56.02
CA TYR A 618 25.98 -29.23 56.02
C TYR A 618 26.66 -29.76 57.29
N LEU A 619 26.32 -30.98 57.69
CA LEU A 619 26.92 -31.70 58.79
C LEU A 619 27.65 -32.96 58.28
N VAL A 620 28.91 -33.11 58.69
CA VAL A 620 29.76 -34.27 58.35
C VAL A 620 30.11 -35.06 59.60
N THR A 621 29.84 -36.37 59.57
CA THR A 621 30.03 -37.29 60.70
C THR A 621 30.59 -38.63 60.24
N GLU A 622 31.26 -39.34 61.13
CA GLU A 622 31.60 -40.76 60.91
C GLU A 622 30.43 -41.66 61.31
N ASN A 623 30.13 -42.67 60.50
CA ASN A 623 29.28 -43.78 60.94
C ASN A 623 30.11 -44.72 61.79
N ALA A 624 29.79 -44.78 63.09
CA ALA A 624 30.39 -45.76 63.98
C ALA A 624 30.16 -47.18 63.43
N GLY A 625 31.26 -47.88 63.15
CA GLY A 625 31.25 -49.28 62.77
C GLY A 625 31.19 -50.20 63.99
N ASN A 626 31.56 -51.47 63.80
CA ASN A 626 31.49 -52.50 64.83
C ASN A 626 32.83 -53.23 65.08
N ALA A 627 33.95 -52.64 64.64
CA ALA A 627 35.27 -53.24 64.86
C ALA A 627 35.57 -53.37 66.37
N SER A 628 35.97 -54.57 66.79
CA SER A 628 36.29 -54.85 68.19
C SER A 628 37.46 -53.99 68.67
N ALA A 629 37.33 -53.47 69.89
CA ALA A 629 38.32 -52.60 70.54
C ALA A 629 38.67 -51.30 69.78
N MET A 630 37.75 -50.82 68.94
CA MET A 630 37.86 -49.53 68.27
C MET A 630 36.96 -48.49 68.95
N TYR A 631 37.55 -47.36 69.32
CA TYR A 631 36.81 -46.15 69.64
C TYR A 631 36.65 -45.32 68.37
N TYR A 632 35.42 -45.28 67.86
CA TYR A 632 35.08 -44.50 66.67
C TYR A 632 35.01 -43.02 67.00
N SER A 633 35.43 -42.18 66.04
CA SER A 633 35.40 -40.73 66.19
C SER A 633 33.97 -40.26 66.46
N GLN A 634 33.82 -39.43 67.48
CA GLN A 634 32.60 -38.67 67.74
C GLN A 634 32.63 -37.28 67.07
N ALA A 635 33.60 -37.04 66.18
CA ALA A 635 33.74 -35.75 65.55
C ALA A 635 32.53 -35.42 64.69
N GLU A 636 32.15 -34.16 64.72
CA GLU A 636 31.05 -33.61 63.94
C GLU A 636 31.52 -32.27 63.40
N TYR A 637 31.48 -32.13 62.08
CA TYR A 637 31.90 -30.92 61.40
C TYR A 637 30.70 -30.24 60.78
N ARG A 638 30.62 -28.93 60.91
CA ARG A 638 29.71 -28.07 60.17
C ARG A 638 30.47 -27.42 59.02
N VAL A 639 29.96 -27.58 57.81
CA VAL A 639 30.49 -26.94 56.60
C VAL A 639 29.46 -25.91 56.14
N VAL A 640 29.88 -24.65 56.00
CA VAL A 640 29.06 -23.58 55.42
C VAL A 640 29.57 -23.30 54.01
N VAL A 641 28.69 -23.45 53.03
CA VAL A 641 28.94 -23.14 51.62
C VAL A 641 28.19 -21.87 51.26
N SER A 642 28.90 -20.90 50.69
CA SER A 642 28.33 -19.64 50.25
C SER A 642 28.31 -19.55 48.73
N VAL A 643 27.15 -19.22 48.17
CA VAL A 643 26.98 -18.84 46.77
C VAL A 643 27.06 -17.33 46.70
N MET A 644 28.13 -16.84 46.06
CA MET A 644 28.47 -15.42 46.05
C MET A 644 28.94 -14.99 44.66
N LYS A 645 28.92 -13.68 44.40
CA LYS A 645 29.50 -13.12 43.18
C LYS A 645 31.01 -13.11 43.22
N ASP A 646 31.61 -13.41 42.07
CA ASP A 646 33.03 -13.20 41.83
C ASP A 646 33.33 -11.72 41.65
N GLY A 647 34.22 -11.17 42.48
CA GLY A 647 34.51 -9.74 42.49
C GLY A 647 35.19 -9.19 41.22
N THR A 648 35.66 -10.06 40.32
CA THR A 648 36.27 -9.64 39.04
C THR A 648 35.31 -9.78 37.87
N SER A 649 34.66 -10.94 37.77
CA SER A 649 33.78 -11.28 36.64
C SER A 649 32.29 -10.94 36.87
N GLY A 650 31.86 -10.80 38.12
CA GLY A 650 30.44 -10.63 38.48
C GLY A 650 29.61 -11.91 38.42
N GLU A 651 30.20 -13.02 37.95
CA GLU A 651 29.55 -14.33 37.84
C GLU A 651 29.41 -15.03 39.19
N TRP A 652 28.46 -15.96 39.28
CA TRP A 652 28.15 -16.67 40.51
C TRP A 652 29.05 -17.90 40.73
N ARG A 653 29.63 -18.01 41.92
CA ARG A 653 30.43 -19.16 42.36
C ARG A 653 29.96 -19.70 43.69
N ALA A 654 30.08 -21.01 43.89
CA ALA A 654 29.93 -21.65 45.19
C ALA A 654 31.32 -21.92 45.79
N VAL A 655 31.53 -21.55 47.05
CA VAL A 655 32.78 -21.78 47.79
C VAL A 655 32.47 -22.27 49.20
N VAL A 656 33.37 -23.05 49.78
CA VAL A 656 33.34 -23.30 51.23
C VAL A 656 33.75 -22.00 51.91
N GLU A 657 32.86 -21.44 52.72
CA GLU A 657 33.10 -20.18 53.46
C GLU A 657 33.66 -20.43 54.86
N SER A 658 33.27 -21.55 55.48
CA SER A 658 33.87 -21.97 56.73
C SER A 658 33.64 -23.45 57.02
N VAL A 659 34.56 -24.02 57.80
CA VAL A 659 34.40 -25.33 58.42
C VAL A 659 34.61 -25.19 59.92
N THR A 660 33.64 -25.66 60.72
CA THR A 660 33.70 -25.63 62.18
C THR A 660 33.59 -27.05 62.73
N GLN A 661 34.56 -27.48 63.54
CA GLN A 661 34.46 -28.73 64.29
C GLN A 661 33.56 -28.50 65.51
N LEU A 662 32.33 -29.01 65.45
CA LEU A 662 31.35 -28.91 66.55
C LEU A 662 31.73 -29.86 67.71
N LYS A 663 32.18 -31.07 67.36
CA LYS A 663 32.68 -32.07 68.30
C LYS A 663 34.04 -32.57 67.87
N THR A 664 34.96 -32.74 68.81
CA THR A 664 36.24 -33.43 68.59
C THR A 664 36.01 -34.94 68.48
N ASP A 665 37.05 -35.69 68.12
CA ASP A 665 37.02 -37.17 68.06
C ASP A 665 36.51 -37.82 69.37
N TYR A 666 36.60 -37.11 70.50
CA TYR A 666 36.18 -37.57 71.83
C TYR A 666 34.90 -36.93 72.35
N GLY A 667 34.18 -36.17 71.51
CA GLY A 667 32.87 -35.58 71.85
C GLY A 667 32.93 -34.28 72.64
N ALA A 668 34.11 -33.69 72.84
CA ALA A 668 34.24 -32.34 73.43
C ALA A 668 33.97 -31.25 72.38
N ALA A 669 33.66 -30.03 72.80
CA ALA A 669 33.50 -28.90 71.88
C ALA A 669 34.81 -28.64 71.11
N GLY A 670 34.72 -28.49 69.79
CA GLY A 670 35.86 -28.18 68.93
C GLY A 670 36.04 -26.69 68.64
N SER A 671 36.73 -26.39 67.54
CA SER A 671 37.01 -25.02 67.05
C SER A 671 36.89 -24.94 65.53
N ASN A 672 37.18 -23.77 64.95
CA ASN A 672 37.30 -23.62 63.50
C ASN A 672 38.35 -24.57 62.93
N TRP A 673 38.08 -25.06 61.72
CA TRP A 673 38.93 -25.95 60.94
C TRP A 673 39.43 -25.23 59.69
N ASP A 674 40.57 -25.65 59.15
CA ASP A 674 41.07 -25.14 57.87
C ASP A 674 40.19 -25.65 56.73
N GLU A 675 39.38 -24.77 56.15
CA GLU A 675 38.45 -25.08 55.06
C GLU A 675 39.11 -25.60 53.78
N THR A 676 40.42 -25.42 53.64
CA THR A 676 41.20 -25.94 52.50
C THR A 676 41.63 -27.39 52.69
N GLN A 677 41.47 -27.95 53.89
CA GLN A 677 41.89 -29.31 54.25
C GLN A 677 40.68 -30.22 54.44
N PRO A 678 40.77 -31.51 54.01
CA PRO A 678 39.77 -32.51 54.37
C PRO A 678 39.57 -32.59 55.89
N MET A 679 38.33 -32.84 56.33
CA MET A 679 37.99 -32.95 57.74
C MET A 679 38.58 -34.24 58.33
N LEU A 680 39.41 -34.12 59.37
CA LEU A 680 40.10 -35.26 59.98
C LEU A 680 39.22 -36.00 60.99
N PHE A 681 39.12 -37.31 60.84
CA PHE A 681 38.46 -38.20 61.80
C PHE A 681 39.46 -39.23 62.31
N THR A 682 39.73 -39.26 63.62
CA THR A 682 40.67 -40.21 64.22
C THR A 682 39.94 -41.32 64.98
N ASN A 683 40.12 -42.58 64.57
CA ASN A 683 39.70 -43.70 65.41
C ASN A 683 40.87 -44.18 66.27
N GLN A 684 40.59 -44.48 67.54
CA GLN A 684 41.58 -44.99 68.48
C GLN A 684 41.36 -46.48 68.72
N TYR A 685 42.35 -47.29 68.37
CA TYR A 685 42.39 -48.70 68.75
C TYR A 685 42.90 -48.84 70.20
N ILE A 686 42.21 -49.67 70.98
CA ILE A 686 42.53 -49.92 72.39
C ILE A 686 43.10 -51.34 72.51
N SER A 687 44.42 -51.45 72.71
CA SER A 687 45.05 -52.76 72.91
C SER A 687 44.68 -53.37 74.27
N ALA A 688 44.55 -54.69 74.35
CA ALA A 688 44.29 -55.38 75.62
C ALA A 688 45.41 -55.18 76.67
N SER A 689 46.64 -54.87 76.23
CA SER A 689 47.81 -54.59 77.07
C SER A 689 47.82 -53.20 77.71
N SER A 690 46.95 -52.28 77.29
CA SER A 690 46.86 -50.91 77.82
C SER A 690 45.79 -50.71 78.92
N LEU A 691 45.04 -51.76 79.28
CA LEU A 691 44.05 -51.69 80.36
C LEU A 691 44.75 -51.84 81.74
N PRO A 692 44.58 -50.91 82.69
CA PRO A 692 45.11 -51.08 84.03
C PRO A 692 44.41 -52.26 84.69
N LEU A 693 45.22 -53.12 85.28
CA LEU A 693 44.82 -54.35 85.96
C LEU A 693 44.17 -54.05 87.33
N THR A 694 43.18 -53.16 87.41
CA THR A 694 42.31 -53.04 88.59
C THR A 694 40.87 -52.78 88.14
N GLY A 695 39.99 -53.70 88.54
CA GLY A 695 38.59 -53.71 88.13
C GLY A 695 37.80 -52.49 88.62
N ARG A 696 36.74 -52.19 87.85
CA ARG A 696 35.68 -51.22 88.11
C ARG A 696 36.06 -49.74 87.95
N MET A 697 36.30 -49.32 86.71
CA MET A 697 35.95 -47.97 86.24
C MET A 697 35.20 -48.08 84.91
N GLY A 698 33.99 -47.52 84.87
CA GLY A 698 33.18 -47.46 83.66
C GLY A 698 33.85 -46.62 82.58
N ALA A 699 33.61 -46.99 81.32
CA ALA A 699 34.23 -46.44 80.11
C ALA A 699 34.12 -44.91 79.95
N GLU A 700 33.32 -44.23 80.78
CA GLU A 700 33.08 -42.79 80.71
C GLU A 700 34.14 -41.93 81.44
N ARG A 701 35.03 -42.51 82.26
CA ARG A 701 35.99 -41.72 83.09
C ARG A 701 37.45 -41.74 82.63
N TRP A 702 37.81 -42.51 81.61
CA TRP A 702 39.18 -42.53 81.07
C TRP A 702 39.55 -41.25 80.28
N TRP A 703 38.57 -40.60 79.67
CA TRP A 703 38.79 -39.42 78.84
C TRP A 703 39.06 -38.12 79.64
N GLN A 704 38.67 -38.04 80.92
CA GLN A 704 38.98 -36.86 81.75
C GLN A 704 40.47 -36.71 82.12
N ILE A 705 41.28 -37.75 81.91
CA ILE A 705 42.73 -37.71 82.15
C ILE A 705 43.50 -37.28 80.89
N ALA A 706 42.94 -37.47 79.69
CA ALA A 706 43.56 -37.08 78.42
C ALA A 706 43.27 -35.61 78.02
N ALA A 707 42.19 -35.01 78.54
CA ALA A 707 41.79 -33.63 78.23
C ALA A 707 42.47 -32.54 79.10
N GLY A 708 43.33 -32.91 80.05
CA GLY A 708 43.99 -31.99 80.99
C GLY A 708 45.52 -32.02 80.88
N GLY A 709 46.07 -31.53 79.78
CA GLY A 709 47.51 -31.50 79.52
C GLY A 709 48.24 -30.28 80.06
N VAL A 710 48.24 -30.00 81.37
CA VAL A 710 49.30 -29.20 82.06
C VAL A 710 49.39 -29.66 83.52
N GLY A 711 50.53 -30.26 83.94
CA GLY A 711 50.65 -30.78 85.31
C GLY A 711 51.97 -31.43 85.76
N VAL A 712 53.12 -30.81 85.47
CA VAL A 712 54.36 -30.81 86.30
C VAL A 712 55.25 -32.08 86.37
N LEU A 713 56.48 -31.97 85.80
CA LEU A 713 57.80 -32.16 86.45
C LEU A 713 58.91 -32.01 85.36
N ALA A 714 59.41 -30.79 85.11
CA ALA A 714 60.64 -30.22 85.68
C ALA A 714 61.94 -30.60 84.92
N LEU A 715 62.58 -29.62 84.26
CA LEU A 715 63.97 -29.18 84.48
C LEU A 715 64.52 -28.30 83.32
N LEU A 716 64.96 -27.09 83.69
CA LEU A 716 66.10 -26.31 83.17
C LEU A 716 66.04 -25.69 81.74
N ALA A 717 66.03 -24.35 81.73
CA ALA A 717 67.11 -23.47 81.23
C ALA A 717 66.64 -22.28 80.35
N VAL A 718 66.58 -21.10 80.99
CA VAL A 718 67.21 -19.82 80.59
C VAL A 718 67.31 -19.49 79.09
N ALA A 719 66.60 -18.43 78.65
CA ALA A 719 67.19 -17.14 78.21
C ALA A 719 66.21 -16.30 77.36
N ALA A 720 66.17 -14.99 77.68
CA ALA A 720 65.95 -13.83 76.80
C ALA A 720 64.63 -13.79 75.97
N ALA A 721 63.64 -12.95 76.30
CA ALA A 721 63.66 -11.49 76.21
C ALA A 721 64.29 -10.95 74.91
N ASP A 722 63.47 -10.45 74.00
CA ASP A 722 63.44 -9.03 73.58
C ASP A 722 62.76 -8.90 72.21
N GLN A 723 62.19 -7.72 71.96
CA GLN A 723 61.50 -7.24 70.75
C GLN A 723 60.01 -7.62 70.59
N TRP A 724 59.06 -6.69 70.41
CA TRP A 724 59.10 -5.23 70.45
C TRP A 724 57.66 -4.71 70.40
N ARG A 725 57.28 -3.86 71.35
CA ARG A 725 56.27 -2.81 71.10
C ARG A 725 56.82 -1.90 69.99
N ARG A 726 56.10 -1.75 68.87
CA ARG A 726 55.91 -0.51 68.09
C ARG A 726 55.44 -0.84 66.67
N LYS A 727 54.19 -0.52 66.32
CA LYS A 727 53.81 0.75 65.65
C LYS A 727 52.41 0.62 65.06
N LYS A 728 51.52 1.51 65.53
CA LYS A 728 50.36 2.03 64.79
C LYS A 728 50.85 3.18 63.89
N ARG A 729 50.13 3.38 62.77
CA ARG A 729 49.88 4.63 61.99
C ARG A 729 50.59 4.88 60.63
N LEU A 730 49.69 5.19 59.66
CA LEU A 730 49.79 5.97 58.40
C LEU A 730 50.48 5.23 57.24
N SER A 731 49.94 5.14 56.02
CA SER A 731 49.00 5.99 55.25
C SER A 731 47.70 5.32 54.85
#